data_AF-A0A8C5IBI4-F1
#
_entry.id   AF-A0A8C5IBI4-F1
#
_cell.length_a   1.000
_cell.length_b   1.000
_cell.length_c   1.000
_cell.angle_alpha   90.00
_cell.angle_beta   90.00
_cell.angle_gamma   90.00
#
_symmetry.space_group_name_H-M   'P 1'
#
loop_
_entity.id
_entity.type
_entity.pdbx_description
1 polymer ?
#
loop_
_entity_poly.entity_id
_entity_poly.type
_entity_poly.pdbx_seq_one_letter_code
_entity_poly.pdbx_strand_id
1 'polypeptide(L)'
;MLHHIEEPCSLGAHAAVIVPPTWIIKVKKPQNSLKTSTRRKKRTSFKRKASKRGNDDNKGRPFVIKPISSPLMKPLLVFVNPKSGGNQGTKVLQMFMWYLNPRQVFDLSQDGPRDALELYRKVPNLRILACGGDGTVGWILSILDELQLSPPPPVAVLPLGTGNDLARTLNWGGGYTDEPVSKILCHVEDGTIVQLDRWNLQVERNPDLPQDELEDGARKLPLNVFNNYFSLGFDAHVTLEFHESREANPEKFNSRFRNKMFYAGAAFTDFLQRSSRDLSKHVKVVCDGTDLTPKIQELKFQCIVFLNIPRYCAGTMPWGNPGDHRDFEPQRHDDGYIEVIGFTMASLAALQVGGHGERLHQCREVTLLTYKSIPMQVDGEPCRLAPSLIRISLRNQANMVQKSKRRTSMPLLNDPHSIPDRLRIRVNRINLQEYEGLHYDKEKLRETSVKEIFRIIVVRGDCDLETCRMYIDRLQEDLQSVTSTTQRVHYQDQESSFPRVLSVQRLSPRWCFLDATSADRFYRIDRSQEHLHFVTEISQDEIFILDPEMVMSQQVGTPPGMPDLVVEQAVISGDLLKFIECCKKGANLLIQGPDHCSLLHHAAKTGNGEIVKYILEHGPSELLDMTDSETGETALHKAACQRHRAVCQLLVDAGASLRKTDSKGKTPRDRAQQAGDPDLASYLESRQNYQMVSHEDLETAV
;
A
#
# COMPACT_ATOMS: atom_id res chain seq x y z
N MET A 1 18.87 2.60 -33.48
CA MET A 1 19.00 2.88 -32.04
C MET A 1 17.70 2.46 -31.36
N LEU A 2 17.69 1.26 -30.78
CA LEU A 2 16.70 0.89 -29.77
C LEU A 2 17.14 1.60 -28.50
N HIS A 3 16.38 2.60 -28.05
CA HIS A 3 16.58 3.17 -26.72
C HIS A 3 16.31 2.05 -25.71
N HIS A 4 17.37 1.45 -25.16
CA HIS A 4 17.26 0.63 -23.96
C HIS A 4 16.82 1.57 -22.83
N ILE A 5 15.62 1.35 -22.29
CA ILE A 5 15.18 1.97 -21.05
C ILE A 5 15.95 1.19 -19.95
N GLU A 6 17.08 1.73 -19.51
CA GLU A 6 17.96 1.08 -18.52
C GLU A 6 17.42 1.20 -17.09
N GLU A 7 16.48 2.10 -16.82
CA GLU A 7 15.87 2.25 -15.50
C GLU A 7 14.62 1.38 -15.33
N PRO A 8 14.58 0.49 -14.32
CA PRO A 8 13.37 -0.27 -13.97
C PRO A 8 12.28 0.68 -13.47
N CYS A 9 11.12 0.69 -14.14
CA CYS A 9 9.97 1.49 -13.72
C CYS A 9 9.38 0.93 -12.40
N SER A 10 9.55 1.65 -11.30
CA SER A 10 9.02 1.29 -9.97
C SER A 10 7.51 1.49 -9.83
N LEU A 11 6.85 2.05 -10.85
CA LEU A 11 5.44 2.52 -10.82
C LEU A 11 5.16 3.65 -9.80
N GLY A 12 6.18 4.10 -9.06
CA GLY A 12 6.11 5.22 -8.12
C GLY A 12 5.23 4.95 -6.90
N ALA A 13 4.85 6.02 -6.20
CA ALA A 13 4.09 5.96 -4.95
C ALA A 13 2.69 5.30 -5.05
N HIS A 14 2.18 5.12 -6.27
CA HIS A 14 0.86 4.52 -6.54
C HIS A 14 0.97 3.10 -7.11
N ALA A 15 2.12 2.45 -6.95
CA ALA A 15 2.39 1.12 -7.49
C ALA A 15 1.30 0.10 -7.12
N ALA A 16 0.75 0.18 -5.90
CA ALA A 16 -0.28 -0.73 -5.39
C ALA A 16 -1.59 -0.69 -6.20
N VAL A 17 -1.93 0.45 -6.81
CA VAL A 17 -3.17 0.63 -7.58
C VAL A 17 -2.98 0.56 -9.10
N ILE A 18 -1.74 0.62 -9.58
CA ILE A 18 -1.39 0.54 -10.99
C ILE A 18 -1.29 -0.92 -11.45
N VAL A 19 -1.96 -1.26 -12.55
CA VAL A 19 -1.81 -2.56 -13.23
C VAL A 19 -0.50 -2.53 -13.99
N PRO A 20 0.48 -3.38 -13.60
CA PRO A 20 1.79 -3.38 -14.22
C PRO A 20 1.70 -3.75 -15.70
N PRO A 21 2.53 -3.17 -16.58
CA PRO A 21 2.62 -3.58 -17.99
C PRO A 21 2.89 -5.08 -18.17
N THR A 22 3.59 -5.70 -17.24
CA THR A 22 3.91 -7.14 -17.22
C THR A 22 2.66 -8.03 -17.11
N TRP A 23 1.54 -7.51 -16.61
CA TRP A 23 0.28 -8.26 -16.56
C TRP A 23 -0.48 -8.26 -17.90
N ILE A 24 -0.12 -7.36 -18.83
CA ILE A 24 -0.83 -7.17 -20.09
C ILE A 24 -0.17 -8.00 -21.18
N ILE A 25 -0.81 -9.11 -21.55
CA ILE A 25 -0.27 -10.03 -22.56
C ILE A 25 -1.00 -9.82 -23.88
N LYS A 26 -0.26 -9.42 -24.91
CA LYS A 26 -0.79 -9.30 -26.28
C LYS A 26 -1.20 -10.69 -26.80
N VAL A 27 -2.44 -10.82 -27.25
CA VAL A 27 -2.91 -12.06 -27.88
C VAL A 27 -2.44 -12.07 -29.33
N LYS A 28 -1.64 -13.07 -29.72
CA LYS A 28 -1.28 -13.27 -31.13
C LYS A 28 -2.55 -13.66 -31.88
N LYS A 29 -2.97 -12.84 -32.87
CA LYS A 29 -4.01 -13.28 -33.82
C LYS A 29 -3.48 -14.53 -34.55
N PRO A 30 -4.27 -15.60 -34.70
CA PRO A 30 -3.88 -16.68 -35.59
C PRO A 30 -3.65 -16.08 -36.98
N GLN A 31 -2.42 -16.19 -37.49
CA GLN A 31 -2.14 -15.86 -38.88
C GLN A 31 -2.93 -16.84 -39.73
N ASN A 32 -3.96 -16.37 -40.41
CA ASN A 32 -4.53 -17.13 -41.51
C ASN A 32 -3.42 -17.30 -42.56
N SER A 33 -3.02 -18.54 -42.78
CA SER A 33 -2.06 -18.96 -43.80
C SER A 33 -2.42 -18.30 -45.14
N LEU A 34 -1.41 -17.77 -45.83
CA LEU A 34 -1.51 -17.20 -47.17
C LEU A 34 -2.38 -18.07 -48.10
N LYS A 35 -3.51 -17.52 -48.54
CA LYS A 35 -4.16 -17.94 -49.79
C LYS A 35 -4.41 -16.70 -50.64
N THR A 36 -3.48 -16.51 -51.59
CA THR A 36 -3.69 -16.03 -52.97
C THR A 36 -4.82 -15.03 -53.19
N SER A 37 -4.41 -13.78 -53.39
CA SER A 37 -5.21 -12.70 -53.96
C SER A 37 -5.52 -12.97 -55.44
N THR A 38 -6.79 -13.22 -55.74
CA THR A 38 -7.34 -12.94 -57.08
C THR A 38 -8.54 -12.03 -56.94
N ARG A 39 -8.30 -10.76 -57.26
CA ARG A 39 -9.22 -9.68 -57.66
C ARG A 39 -10.71 -10.07 -57.76
N ARG A 40 -11.57 -9.37 -57.00
CA ARG A 40 -12.90 -8.93 -57.51
C ARG A 40 -13.47 -7.72 -56.75
N LYS A 41 -13.51 -6.61 -57.51
CA LYS A 41 -14.39 -5.41 -57.55
C LYS A 41 -15.15 -4.93 -56.29
N LYS A 42 -14.90 -3.64 -56.00
CA LYS A 42 -15.76 -2.65 -55.31
C LYS A 42 -17.25 -2.83 -55.68
N ARG A 43 -18.11 -2.98 -54.67
CA ARG A 43 -19.52 -2.57 -54.71
C ARG A 43 -19.92 -1.97 -53.36
N THR A 44 -20.46 -0.76 -53.45
CA THR A 44 -21.17 -0.02 -52.42
C THR A 44 -22.53 -0.67 -52.17
N SER A 45 -22.89 -0.95 -50.91
CA SER A 45 -24.28 -0.91 -50.42
C SER A 45 -24.35 -1.29 -48.94
N PHE A 46 -25.02 -0.43 -48.18
CA PHE A 46 -25.55 -0.70 -46.84
C PHE A 46 -26.46 -1.94 -46.83
N LYS A 47 -26.19 -2.87 -45.91
CA LYS A 47 -27.24 -3.66 -45.25
C LYS A 47 -26.72 -4.25 -43.94
N ARG A 48 -27.24 -3.73 -42.82
CA ARG A 48 -27.17 -4.35 -41.50
C ARG A 48 -27.80 -5.75 -41.60
N LYS A 49 -27.06 -6.78 -41.20
CA LYS A 49 -27.63 -8.09 -40.86
C LYS A 49 -27.12 -8.46 -39.48
N ALA A 50 -28.06 -8.54 -38.54
CA ALA A 50 -27.86 -9.14 -37.24
C ALA A 50 -27.57 -10.64 -37.42
N SER A 51 -26.48 -11.12 -36.83
CA SER A 51 -26.22 -12.55 -36.67
C SER A 51 -26.31 -12.91 -35.20
N LYS A 52 -27.35 -13.67 -34.88
CA LYS A 52 -27.64 -14.28 -33.59
C LYS A 52 -26.80 -15.56 -33.43
N ARG A 53 -26.25 -15.71 -32.21
CA ARG A 53 -25.74 -16.93 -31.54
C ARG A 53 -24.39 -17.54 -31.96
N GLY A 54 -23.55 -17.73 -30.94
CA GLY A 54 -22.42 -18.64 -30.88
C GLY A 54 -21.55 -18.31 -29.67
N ASN A 55 -21.71 -19.08 -28.57
CA ASN A 55 -20.88 -19.02 -27.37
C ASN A 55 -19.43 -19.37 -27.76
N ASP A 56 -18.55 -18.38 -27.79
CA ASP A 56 -17.16 -18.53 -28.23
C ASP A 56 -16.31 -17.45 -27.53
N ASP A 57 -15.91 -17.76 -26.29
CA ASP A 57 -15.39 -16.87 -25.24
C ASP A 57 -14.04 -16.17 -25.52
N ASN A 58 -13.59 -16.06 -26.77
CA ASN A 58 -12.30 -15.42 -27.04
C ASN A 58 -12.15 -14.71 -28.39
N LYS A 59 -13.23 -14.21 -28.99
CA LYS A 59 -13.15 -13.43 -30.22
C LYS A 59 -12.69 -12.00 -29.97
N GLY A 60 -11.43 -11.72 -30.32
CA GLY A 60 -11.02 -10.40 -30.83
C GLY A 60 -10.32 -9.45 -29.86
N ARG A 61 -10.13 -9.82 -28.58
CA ARG A 61 -9.42 -8.94 -27.63
C ARG A 61 -7.93 -8.86 -27.99
N PRO A 62 -7.35 -7.66 -28.20
CA PRO A 62 -5.95 -7.53 -28.59
C PRO A 62 -4.96 -7.94 -27.48
N PHE A 63 -5.43 -8.04 -26.24
CA PHE A 63 -4.65 -8.43 -25.07
C PHE A 63 -5.53 -9.10 -24.01
N VAL A 64 -4.89 -9.77 -23.05
CA VAL A 64 -5.50 -10.33 -21.83
C VAL A 64 -4.73 -9.86 -20.61
N ILE A 65 -5.39 -9.82 -19.45
CA ILE A 65 -4.77 -9.50 -18.17
C ILE A 65 -4.43 -10.81 -17.44
N LYS A 66 -3.15 -11.01 -17.13
CA LYS A 66 -2.66 -12.11 -16.29
C LYS A 66 -2.05 -11.54 -15.01
N PRO A 67 -2.83 -11.46 -13.92
CA PRO A 67 -2.34 -10.91 -12.67
C PRO A 67 -1.35 -11.87 -12.00
N ILE A 68 -0.45 -11.29 -11.21
CA ILE A 68 0.41 -12.01 -10.26
C ILE A 68 -0.17 -11.73 -8.87
N SER A 69 -0.52 -12.78 -8.13
CA SER A 69 -1.15 -12.63 -6.81
C SER A 69 -0.19 -11.95 -5.83
N SER A 70 -0.63 -10.82 -5.26
CA SER A 70 0.05 -10.14 -4.17
C SER A 70 -1.01 -9.53 -3.23
N PRO A 71 -0.92 -9.77 -1.91
CA PRO A 71 -1.90 -9.25 -0.96
C PRO A 71 -1.81 -7.72 -0.79
N LEU A 72 -0.66 -7.12 -1.10
CA LEU A 72 -0.42 -5.67 -0.99
C LEU A 72 -1.01 -4.89 -2.17
N MET A 73 -1.17 -5.55 -3.32
CA MET A 73 -1.72 -4.92 -4.51
C MET A 73 -3.23 -4.77 -4.41
N LYS A 74 -3.72 -3.57 -4.75
CA LYS A 74 -5.13 -3.20 -4.83
C LYS A 74 -5.42 -2.55 -6.19
N PRO A 75 -5.30 -3.30 -7.31
CA PRO A 75 -5.38 -2.73 -8.65
C PRO A 75 -6.69 -1.95 -8.84
N LEU A 76 -6.61 -0.78 -9.46
CA LEU A 76 -7.75 0.13 -9.64
C LEU A 76 -8.27 0.13 -11.08
N LEU A 77 -9.58 0.06 -11.27
CA LEU A 77 -10.23 0.46 -12.52
C LEU A 77 -10.91 1.82 -12.33
N VAL A 78 -10.69 2.73 -13.27
CA VAL A 78 -11.31 4.06 -13.25
C VAL A 78 -12.32 4.16 -14.38
N PHE A 79 -13.59 4.31 -14.04
CA PHE A 79 -14.66 4.56 -15.00
C PHE A 79 -15.04 6.03 -14.96
N VAL A 80 -14.90 6.72 -16.09
CA VAL A 80 -15.19 8.14 -16.18
C VAL A 80 -16.34 8.39 -17.15
N ASN A 81 -17.33 9.16 -16.71
CA ASN A 81 -18.34 9.73 -17.59
C ASN A 81 -17.88 11.13 -18.05
N PRO A 82 -17.41 11.31 -19.30
CA PRO A 82 -16.80 12.57 -19.74
C PRO A 82 -17.75 13.78 -19.70
N LYS A 83 -19.06 13.53 -19.84
CA LYS A 83 -20.10 14.57 -19.83
C LYS A 83 -20.41 15.12 -18.42
N SER A 84 -19.94 14.44 -17.37
CA SER A 84 -20.22 14.85 -15.99
C SER A 84 -19.42 16.09 -15.57
N GLY A 85 -19.97 16.84 -14.62
CA GLY A 85 -19.30 18.00 -14.00
C GLY A 85 -19.16 19.24 -14.87
N GLY A 86 -19.97 19.38 -15.93
CA GLY A 86 -19.80 20.48 -16.88
C GLY A 86 -18.54 20.33 -17.71
N ASN A 87 -18.33 19.14 -18.29
CA ASN A 87 -17.15 18.72 -19.05
C ASN A 87 -15.85 18.55 -18.24
N GLN A 88 -15.92 18.59 -16.90
CA GLN A 88 -14.79 18.20 -16.05
C GLN A 88 -14.43 16.71 -16.22
N GLY A 89 -15.39 15.85 -16.58
CA GLY A 89 -15.15 14.44 -16.83
C GLY A 89 -14.06 14.18 -17.88
N THR A 90 -14.03 14.95 -18.98
CA THR A 90 -12.98 14.82 -20.00
C THR A 90 -11.59 15.14 -19.45
N LYS A 91 -11.47 16.19 -18.63
CA LYS A 91 -10.21 16.56 -17.96
C LYS A 91 -9.77 15.46 -17.00
N VAL A 92 -10.70 14.96 -16.18
CA VAL A 92 -10.44 13.85 -15.22
C VAL A 92 -9.99 12.58 -15.95
N LEU A 93 -10.64 12.23 -17.06
CA LEU A 93 -10.25 11.08 -17.88
C LEU A 93 -8.79 11.21 -18.35
N GLN A 94 -8.43 12.35 -18.93
CA GLN A 94 -7.05 12.62 -19.39
C GLN A 94 -6.04 12.56 -18.25
N MET A 95 -6.37 13.14 -17.09
CA MET A 95 -5.50 13.10 -15.92
C MET A 95 -5.24 11.66 -15.45
N PHE A 96 -6.27 10.83 -15.29
CA PHE A 96 -6.07 9.44 -14.88
C PHE A 96 -5.29 8.63 -15.91
N MET A 97 -5.48 8.86 -17.22
CA MET A 97 -4.69 8.21 -18.27
C MET A 97 -3.19 8.57 -18.22
N TRP A 98 -2.85 9.69 -17.58
CA TRP A 98 -1.45 10.13 -17.40
C TRP A 98 -0.79 9.49 -16.18
N TYR A 99 -1.55 9.29 -15.10
CA TYR A 99 -1.03 8.77 -13.82
C TYR A 99 -1.13 7.25 -13.69
N LEU A 100 -2.11 6.64 -14.35
CA LEU A 100 -2.34 5.19 -14.32
C LEU A 100 -1.98 4.57 -15.67
N ASN A 101 -1.93 3.23 -15.70
CA ASN A 101 -1.89 2.53 -16.97
C ASN A 101 -3.16 2.89 -17.77
N PRO A 102 -3.06 3.38 -19.02
CA PRO A 102 -4.24 3.76 -19.80
C PRO A 102 -5.24 2.62 -20.01
N ARG A 103 -4.83 1.36 -19.85
CA ARG A 103 -5.72 0.19 -19.92
C ARG A 103 -6.61 0.00 -18.69
N GLN A 104 -6.37 0.73 -17.60
CA GLN A 104 -7.20 0.74 -16.39
C GLN A 104 -8.24 1.84 -16.39
N VAL A 105 -8.19 2.76 -17.35
CA VAL A 105 -9.03 3.96 -17.39
C VAL A 105 -10.00 3.85 -18.56
N PHE A 106 -11.31 3.93 -18.27
CA PHE A 106 -12.38 3.65 -19.20
C PHE A 106 -13.32 4.83 -19.35
N ASP A 107 -13.62 5.17 -20.60
CA ASP A 107 -14.64 6.13 -20.98
C ASP A 107 -16.00 5.42 -21.06
N LEU A 108 -16.89 5.75 -20.13
CA LEU A 108 -18.24 5.16 -20.05
C LEU A 108 -19.14 5.54 -21.23
N SER A 109 -18.81 6.57 -22.01
CA SER A 109 -19.62 6.99 -23.16
C SER A 109 -19.43 6.11 -24.40
N GLN A 110 -18.39 5.26 -24.44
CA GLN A 110 -18.07 4.41 -25.59
C GLN A 110 -18.55 2.97 -25.39
N ASP A 111 -17.97 2.24 -24.43
CA ASP A 111 -18.18 0.79 -24.29
C ASP A 111 -18.87 0.39 -22.96
N GLY A 112 -19.25 1.36 -22.14
CA GLY A 112 -19.79 1.12 -20.80
C GLY A 112 -18.81 0.33 -19.90
N PRO A 113 -19.27 -0.15 -18.72
CA PRO A 113 -18.35 -0.80 -17.77
C PRO A 113 -18.22 -2.33 -17.97
N ARG A 114 -19.14 -2.97 -18.69
CA ARG A 114 -19.27 -4.44 -18.74
C ARG A 114 -18.03 -5.14 -19.28
N ASP A 115 -17.54 -4.73 -20.45
CA ASP A 115 -16.41 -5.40 -21.09
C ASP A 115 -15.11 -5.23 -20.29
N ALA A 116 -14.93 -4.07 -19.66
CA ALA A 116 -13.81 -3.79 -18.77
C ALA A 116 -13.85 -4.66 -17.52
N LEU A 117 -15.00 -4.74 -16.84
CA LEU A 117 -15.16 -5.60 -15.66
C LEU A 117 -14.94 -7.08 -16.00
N GLU A 118 -15.41 -7.54 -17.16
CA GLU A 118 -15.16 -8.91 -17.65
C GLU A 118 -13.66 -9.15 -17.91
N LEU A 119 -12.97 -8.18 -18.50
CA LEU A 119 -11.54 -8.26 -18.80
C LEU A 119 -10.67 -8.37 -17.54
N TYR A 120 -11.09 -7.73 -16.45
CA TYR A 120 -10.37 -7.67 -15.18
C TYR A 120 -10.93 -8.60 -14.10
N ARG A 121 -11.93 -9.44 -14.40
CA ARG A 121 -12.60 -10.34 -13.46
C ARG A 121 -11.67 -11.22 -12.62
N LYS A 122 -10.52 -11.61 -13.17
CA LYS A 122 -9.54 -12.49 -12.49
C LYS A 122 -8.52 -11.74 -11.63
N VAL A 123 -8.58 -10.41 -11.59
CA VAL A 123 -7.63 -9.60 -10.84
C VAL A 123 -7.97 -9.61 -9.34
N PRO A 124 -7.04 -10.04 -8.47
CA PRO A 124 -7.28 -10.06 -7.02
C PRO A 124 -7.33 -8.64 -6.45
N ASN A 125 -8.05 -8.44 -5.34
CA ASN A 125 -8.13 -7.17 -4.61
C ASN A 125 -8.50 -5.95 -5.48
N LEU A 126 -9.25 -6.18 -6.56
CA LEU A 126 -9.66 -5.14 -7.51
C LEU A 126 -10.51 -4.08 -6.81
N ARG A 127 -10.17 -2.80 -6.99
CA ARG A 127 -11.01 -1.65 -6.60
C ARG A 127 -11.53 -0.94 -7.84
N ILE A 128 -12.67 -0.26 -7.71
CA ILE A 128 -13.28 0.52 -8.78
C ILE A 128 -13.43 1.97 -8.33
N LEU A 129 -13.11 2.94 -9.19
CA LEU A 129 -13.43 4.35 -9.01
C LEU A 129 -14.44 4.78 -10.08
N ALA A 130 -15.63 5.17 -9.64
CA ALA A 130 -16.70 5.70 -10.47
C ALA A 130 -16.65 7.24 -10.48
N CYS A 131 -16.23 7.83 -11.60
CA CYS A 131 -16.16 9.27 -11.80
C CYS A 131 -17.40 9.78 -12.53
N GLY A 132 -18.39 10.28 -11.79
CA GLY A 132 -19.69 10.67 -12.33
C GLY A 132 -20.64 11.21 -11.26
N GLY A 133 -21.94 11.23 -11.56
CA GLY A 133 -23.00 11.42 -10.57
C GLY A 133 -23.52 10.10 -10.01
N ASP A 134 -24.55 10.16 -9.16
CA ASP A 134 -25.14 8.98 -8.51
C ASP A 134 -25.59 7.90 -9.53
N GLY A 135 -26.22 8.30 -10.65
CA GLY A 135 -26.60 7.36 -11.72
C GLY A 135 -25.42 6.65 -12.40
N THR A 136 -24.22 7.25 -12.42
CA THR A 136 -23.01 6.57 -12.92
C THR A 136 -22.58 5.44 -11.98
N VAL A 137 -22.69 5.66 -10.67
CA VAL A 137 -22.40 4.64 -9.66
C VAL A 137 -23.43 3.52 -9.74
N GLY A 138 -24.72 3.86 -9.80
CA GLY A 138 -25.81 2.88 -9.94
C GLY A 138 -25.69 2.00 -11.18
N TRP A 139 -25.22 2.55 -12.31
CA TRP A 139 -24.97 1.77 -13.53
C TRP A 139 -23.86 0.74 -13.32
N ILE A 140 -22.73 1.13 -12.71
CA ILE A 140 -21.62 0.21 -12.42
C ILE A 140 -22.08 -0.90 -11.47
N LEU A 141 -22.79 -0.55 -10.39
CA LEU A 141 -23.32 -1.53 -9.43
C LEU A 141 -24.27 -2.53 -10.08
N SER A 142 -25.13 -2.08 -11.00
CA SER A 142 -26.06 -2.95 -11.73
C SER A 142 -25.31 -3.95 -12.62
N ILE A 143 -24.22 -3.53 -13.26
CA ILE A 143 -23.40 -4.43 -14.06
C ILE A 143 -22.60 -5.39 -13.18
N LEU A 144 -22.14 -4.97 -12.00
CA LEU A 144 -21.51 -5.87 -11.03
C LEU A 144 -22.48 -6.99 -10.56
N ASP A 145 -23.75 -6.66 -10.34
CA ASP A 145 -24.79 -7.67 -10.03
C ASP A 145 -24.94 -8.70 -11.17
N GLU A 146 -24.96 -8.25 -12.42
CA GLU A 146 -25.08 -9.13 -13.58
C GLU A 146 -23.88 -10.06 -13.74
N LEU A 147 -22.67 -9.55 -13.46
CA LEU A 147 -21.42 -10.29 -13.65
C LEU A 147 -21.09 -11.22 -12.49
N GLN A 148 -21.65 -10.98 -11.30
CA GLN A 148 -21.48 -11.79 -10.09
C GLN A 148 -20.00 -12.09 -9.79
N LEU A 149 -19.17 -11.05 -9.80
CA LEU A 149 -17.73 -11.17 -9.50
C LEU A 149 -17.54 -11.65 -8.05
N SER A 150 -16.55 -12.54 -7.84
CA SER A 150 -16.26 -13.12 -6.53
C SER A 150 -14.76 -13.03 -6.21
N PRO A 151 -14.35 -12.29 -5.14
CA PRO A 151 -15.18 -11.41 -4.34
C PRO A 151 -15.66 -10.17 -5.13
N PRO A 152 -16.81 -9.55 -4.77
CA PRO A 152 -17.29 -8.36 -5.47
C PRO A 152 -16.38 -7.15 -5.15
N PRO A 153 -15.84 -6.46 -6.17
CA PRO A 153 -14.90 -5.37 -5.97
C PRO A 153 -15.58 -4.14 -5.34
N PRO A 154 -14.97 -3.49 -4.34
CA PRO A 154 -15.53 -2.28 -3.74
C PRO A 154 -15.49 -1.08 -4.70
N VAL A 155 -16.53 -0.25 -4.66
CA VAL A 155 -16.69 0.94 -5.52
C VAL A 155 -16.48 2.23 -4.73
N ALA A 156 -15.50 3.03 -5.15
CA ALA A 156 -15.27 4.40 -4.73
C ALA A 156 -15.99 5.38 -5.67
N VAL A 157 -16.26 6.60 -5.20
CA VAL A 157 -16.99 7.62 -5.95
C VAL A 157 -16.17 8.90 -6.07
N LEU A 158 -15.95 9.39 -7.30
CA LEU A 158 -15.49 10.76 -7.54
C LEU A 158 -16.69 11.62 -7.98
N PRO A 159 -17.15 12.57 -7.13
CA PRO A 159 -18.42 13.26 -7.32
C PRO A 159 -18.36 14.33 -8.42
N LEU A 160 -18.67 13.96 -9.65
CA LEU A 160 -18.78 14.88 -10.78
C LEU A 160 -20.22 15.33 -11.05
N GLY A 161 -21.23 14.75 -10.39
CA GLY A 161 -22.64 15.14 -10.54
C GLY A 161 -23.01 16.47 -9.87
N THR A 162 -24.32 16.78 -9.89
CA THR A 162 -24.89 17.97 -9.22
C THR A 162 -25.41 17.64 -7.81
N GLY A 163 -26.10 16.49 -7.69
CA GLY A 163 -26.64 15.91 -6.44
C GLY A 163 -25.52 15.38 -5.57
N ASN A 164 -24.95 14.21 -5.90
CA ASN A 164 -23.83 13.53 -5.22
C ASN A 164 -24.12 13.16 -3.76
N ASP A 165 -25.34 12.73 -3.49
CA ASP A 165 -25.77 12.40 -2.13
C ASP A 165 -25.06 11.14 -1.61
N LEU A 166 -24.87 10.13 -2.47
CA LEU A 166 -24.10 8.92 -2.12
C LEU A 166 -22.66 9.25 -1.77
N ALA A 167 -22.02 10.12 -2.56
CA ALA A 167 -20.66 10.56 -2.31
C ALA A 167 -20.52 11.31 -0.98
N ARG A 168 -21.51 12.12 -0.59
CA ARG A 168 -21.53 12.77 0.74
C ARG A 168 -21.68 11.77 1.87
N THR A 169 -22.54 10.76 1.72
CA THR A 169 -22.69 9.67 2.69
C THR A 169 -21.37 8.93 2.89
N LEU A 170 -20.63 8.69 1.81
CA LEU A 170 -19.34 8.00 1.81
C LEU A 170 -18.13 8.93 2.05
N ASN A 171 -18.35 10.16 2.49
CA ASN A 171 -17.33 11.19 2.79
C ASN A 171 -16.45 11.65 1.61
N TRP A 172 -16.81 11.33 0.37
CA TRP A 172 -16.12 11.82 -0.84
C TRP A 172 -16.45 13.28 -1.18
N GLY A 173 -17.49 13.83 -0.55
CA GLY A 173 -17.87 15.23 -0.64
C GLY A 173 -18.93 15.52 -1.70
N GLY A 174 -19.32 16.79 -1.79
CA GLY A 174 -20.45 17.21 -2.64
C GLY A 174 -20.11 17.49 -4.10
N GLY A 175 -18.83 17.50 -4.45
CA GLY A 175 -18.38 17.77 -5.81
C GLY A 175 -16.86 17.81 -5.91
N TYR A 176 -16.33 17.43 -7.07
CA TYR A 176 -14.92 17.57 -7.38
C TYR A 176 -14.52 19.05 -7.53
N THR A 177 -13.35 19.38 -7.00
CA THR A 177 -12.75 20.73 -6.93
C THR A 177 -11.26 20.70 -7.32
N ASP A 178 -10.93 19.99 -8.40
CA ASP A 178 -9.54 19.87 -8.90
C ASP A 178 -8.54 19.35 -7.84
N GLU A 179 -8.99 18.44 -6.96
CA GLU A 179 -8.11 17.74 -6.01
C GLU A 179 -7.04 16.94 -6.77
N PRO A 180 -5.76 16.96 -6.35
CA PRO A 180 -4.70 16.22 -7.04
C PRO A 180 -5.03 14.73 -7.18
N VAL A 181 -4.79 14.14 -8.36
CA VAL A 181 -5.05 12.71 -8.64
C VAL A 181 -4.33 11.81 -7.66
N SER A 182 -3.08 12.14 -7.31
CA SER A 182 -2.31 11.43 -6.28
C SER A 182 -3.09 11.26 -4.98
N LYS A 183 -3.75 12.33 -4.51
CA LYS A 183 -4.55 12.31 -3.28
C LYS A 183 -5.81 11.46 -3.44
N ILE A 184 -6.45 11.48 -4.61
CA ILE A 184 -7.60 10.62 -4.91
C ILE A 184 -7.17 9.15 -4.89
N LEU A 185 -6.05 8.80 -5.51
CA LEU A 185 -5.52 7.43 -5.54
C LEU A 185 -5.23 6.91 -4.13
N CYS A 186 -4.58 7.70 -3.27
CA CYS A 186 -4.39 7.34 -1.86
C CYS A 186 -5.72 7.10 -1.15
N HIS A 187 -6.72 7.96 -1.35
CA HIS A 187 -8.04 7.77 -0.73
C HIS A 187 -8.76 6.52 -1.24
N VAL A 188 -8.59 6.15 -2.50
CA VAL A 188 -9.14 4.91 -3.06
C VAL A 188 -8.39 3.70 -2.51
N GLU A 189 -7.09 3.80 -2.26
CA GLU A 189 -6.26 2.72 -1.71
C GLU A 189 -6.49 2.47 -0.22
N ASP A 190 -6.52 3.55 0.57
CA ASP A 190 -6.65 3.54 2.04
C ASP A 190 -8.10 3.50 2.52
N GLY A 191 -9.04 3.80 1.62
CA GLY A 191 -10.45 3.90 1.98
C GLY A 191 -10.98 2.60 2.60
N THR A 192 -11.80 2.75 3.64
CA THR A 192 -12.45 1.64 4.34
C THR A 192 -13.55 1.07 3.48
N ILE A 193 -13.72 -0.25 3.53
CA ILE A 193 -14.81 -0.91 2.82
C ILE A 193 -16.03 -0.91 3.74
N VAL A 194 -17.14 -0.34 3.26
CA VAL A 194 -18.44 -0.31 3.94
C VAL A 194 -19.48 -0.99 3.06
N GLN A 195 -20.56 -1.48 3.67
CA GLN A 195 -21.69 -2.03 2.93
C GLN A 195 -22.66 -0.92 2.54
N LEU A 196 -23.35 -1.12 1.43
CA LEU A 196 -24.47 -0.30 0.99
C LEU A 196 -25.63 -1.22 0.64
N ASP A 197 -26.72 -1.13 1.40
CA ASP A 197 -27.97 -1.80 1.10
C ASP A 197 -28.52 -1.29 -0.24
N ARG A 198 -29.11 -2.21 -1.02
CA ARG A 198 -29.72 -1.91 -2.31
C ARG A 198 -31.08 -2.55 -2.36
N TRP A 199 -32.02 -1.87 -3.03
CA TRP A 199 -33.45 -2.18 -2.87
C TRP A 199 -34.12 -2.41 -4.20
N ASN A 200 -34.82 -3.53 -4.33
CA ASN A 200 -35.60 -3.88 -5.51
C ASN A 200 -36.88 -3.05 -5.57
N LEU A 201 -37.26 -2.66 -6.80
CA LEU A 201 -38.55 -2.08 -7.13
C LEU A 201 -39.27 -3.00 -8.12
N GLN A 202 -40.32 -3.67 -7.64
CA GLN A 202 -41.18 -4.50 -8.47
C GLN A 202 -42.46 -3.74 -8.74
N VAL A 203 -42.79 -3.54 -10.02
CA VAL A 203 -43.95 -2.77 -10.47
C VAL A 203 -44.92 -3.69 -11.18
N GLU A 204 -46.13 -3.76 -10.67
CA GLU A 204 -47.27 -4.47 -11.23
C GLU A 204 -48.41 -3.49 -11.43
N ARG A 205 -49.37 -3.84 -12.30
CA ARG A 205 -50.60 -3.04 -12.45
C ARG A 205 -51.35 -3.02 -11.13
N ASN A 206 -51.99 -1.90 -10.80
CA ASN A 206 -52.91 -1.86 -9.67
C ASN A 206 -54.07 -2.86 -9.89
N PRO A 207 -54.23 -3.89 -9.02
CA PRO A 207 -55.30 -4.89 -9.16
C PRO A 207 -56.69 -4.34 -8.82
N ASP A 208 -56.79 -3.21 -8.14
CA ASP A 208 -58.05 -2.60 -7.73
C ASP A 208 -58.74 -1.83 -8.89
N LEU A 209 -58.06 -1.65 -10.03
CA LEU A 209 -58.57 -0.86 -11.16
C LEU A 209 -58.98 -1.73 -12.37
N PRO A 210 -60.04 -1.35 -13.12
CA PRO A 210 -60.53 -2.10 -14.28
C PRO A 210 -59.53 -2.13 -15.45
N GLN A 211 -59.54 -3.21 -16.25
CA GLN A 211 -58.53 -3.44 -17.28
C GLN A 211 -58.54 -2.40 -18.43
N ASP A 212 -59.70 -1.79 -18.69
CA ASP A 212 -60.01 -0.97 -19.88
C ASP A 212 -59.82 0.55 -19.70
N GLU A 213 -59.42 1.03 -18.51
CA GLU A 213 -59.10 2.44 -18.34
C GLU A 213 -57.81 2.81 -19.10
N LEU A 214 -57.91 3.81 -19.99
CA LEU A 214 -56.77 4.44 -20.65
C LEU A 214 -55.93 5.20 -19.61
N GLU A 215 -54.96 4.50 -19.03
CA GLU A 215 -54.06 5.08 -18.03
C GLU A 215 -52.98 5.94 -18.72
N ASP A 216 -52.97 7.23 -18.42
CA ASP A 216 -51.89 8.14 -18.79
C ASP A 216 -50.63 7.85 -17.96
N GLY A 217 -49.48 7.67 -18.59
CA GLY A 217 -48.19 7.42 -17.92
C GLY A 217 -47.46 6.14 -18.32
N ALA A 218 -46.24 6.01 -17.81
CA ALA A 218 -45.37 4.86 -18.01
C ALA A 218 -45.88 3.63 -17.25
N ARG A 219 -45.69 2.44 -17.83
CA ARG A 219 -46.04 1.14 -17.21
C ARG A 219 -44.94 0.55 -16.33
N LYS A 220 -43.76 1.17 -16.33
CA LYS A 220 -42.58 0.72 -15.60
C LYS A 220 -41.82 1.92 -15.09
N LEU A 221 -41.16 1.76 -13.94
CA LEU A 221 -40.17 2.71 -13.45
C LEU A 221 -38.90 2.68 -14.33
N PRO A 222 -38.13 3.79 -14.39
CA PRO A 222 -36.91 3.87 -15.18
C PRO A 222 -35.82 2.92 -14.66
N LEU A 223 -35.82 2.66 -13.36
CA LEU A 223 -34.92 1.73 -12.69
C LEU A 223 -35.73 0.74 -11.84
N ASN A 224 -35.26 -0.51 -11.76
CA ASN A 224 -35.84 -1.56 -10.93
C ASN A 224 -35.06 -1.78 -9.61
N VAL A 225 -34.06 -0.94 -9.36
CA VAL A 225 -33.23 -0.94 -8.15
C VAL A 225 -32.90 0.50 -7.79
N PHE A 226 -32.85 0.82 -6.50
CA PHE A 226 -32.31 2.08 -6.01
C PHE A 226 -31.26 1.86 -4.94
N ASN A 227 -30.35 2.82 -4.85
CA ASN A 227 -29.19 2.84 -3.97
C ASN A 227 -29.26 4.03 -3.00
N ASN A 228 -29.95 5.11 -3.37
CA ASN A 228 -30.06 6.31 -2.57
C ASN A 228 -31.48 6.48 -2.02
N TYR A 229 -32.45 6.66 -2.91
CA TYR A 229 -33.84 6.86 -2.54
C TYR A 229 -34.81 6.68 -3.72
N PHE A 230 -36.04 6.34 -3.37
CA PHE A 230 -37.20 6.33 -4.23
C PHE A 230 -38.23 7.33 -3.67
N SER A 231 -38.79 8.21 -4.50
CA SER A 231 -39.79 9.18 -4.04
C SER A 231 -40.96 9.33 -5.01
N LEU A 232 -42.08 9.77 -4.47
CA LEU A 232 -43.30 10.07 -5.21
C LEU A 232 -43.92 11.39 -4.77
N GLY A 233 -44.58 12.07 -5.70
CA GLY A 233 -45.21 13.36 -5.46
C GLY A 233 -44.32 14.54 -5.84
N PHE A 234 -44.27 15.56 -4.98
CA PHE A 234 -43.68 16.85 -5.30
C PHE A 234 -42.20 16.78 -5.72
N ASP A 235 -41.37 16.04 -4.98
CA ASP A 235 -39.94 15.89 -5.31
C ASP A 235 -39.74 15.28 -6.71
N ALA A 236 -40.46 14.19 -6.99
CA ALA A 236 -40.43 13.54 -8.28
C ALA A 236 -41.00 14.41 -9.41
N HIS A 237 -41.98 15.27 -9.11
CA HIS A 237 -42.54 16.20 -10.09
C HIS A 237 -41.51 17.25 -10.52
N VAL A 238 -40.84 17.89 -9.56
CA VAL A 238 -39.75 18.86 -9.85
C VAL A 238 -38.61 18.17 -10.60
N THR A 239 -38.27 16.94 -10.21
CA THR A 239 -37.25 16.14 -10.91
C THR A 239 -37.66 15.85 -12.36
N LEU A 240 -38.92 15.52 -12.61
CA LEU A 240 -39.47 15.29 -13.95
C LEU A 240 -39.40 16.55 -14.81
N GLU A 241 -39.86 17.69 -14.29
CA GLU A 241 -39.82 18.98 -15.01
C GLU A 241 -38.38 19.41 -15.32
N PHE A 242 -37.45 19.20 -14.37
CA PHE A 242 -36.02 19.40 -14.60
C PHE A 242 -35.50 18.51 -15.73
N HIS A 243 -35.88 17.24 -15.75
CA HIS A 243 -35.45 16.28 -16.77
C HIS A 243 -35.96 16.68 -18.16
N GLU A 244 -37.25 16.96 -18.29
CA GLU A 244 -37.88 17.41 -19.55
C GLU A 244 -37.25 18.72 -20.05
N SER A 245 -37.01 19.67 -19.13
CA SER A 245 -36.34 20.94 -19.46
C SER A 245 -34.90 20.73 -19.93
N ARG A 246 -34.18 19.78 -19.30
CA ARG A 246 -32.81 19.42 -19.65
C ARG A 246 -32.71 18.73 -21.00
N GLU A 247 -33.66 17.84 -21.31
CA GLU A 247 -33.75 17.18 -22.62
C GLU A 247 -34.10 18.18 -23.72
N ALA A 248 -34.99 19.14 -23.45
CA ALA A 248 -35.37 20.17 -24.40
C ALA A 248 -34.25 21.20 -24.66
N ASN A 249 -33.43 21.53 -23.64
CA ASN A 249 -32.39 22.56 -23.75
C ASN A 249 -31.05 22.17 -23.10
N PRO A 250 -30.32 21.16 -23.60
CA PRO A 250 -29.14 20.61 -22.92
C PRO A 250 -28.05 21.64 -22.58
N GLU A 251 -27.84 22.64 -23.45
CA GLU A 251 -26.79 23.66 -23.27
C GLU A 251 -27.00 24.56 -22.04
N LYS A 252 -28.24 24.73 -21.57
CA LYS A 252 -28.55 25.55 -20.39
C LYS A 252 -28.16 24.87 -19.07
N PHE A 253 -27.96 23.55 -19.08
CA PHE A 253 -27.75 22.71 -17.90
C PHE A 253 -26.32 22.18 -17.73
N ASN A 254 -25.35 22.82 -18.40
CA ASN A 254 -23.93 22.48 -18.32
C ASN A 254 -23.24 22.93 -17.02
N SER A 255 -23.95 23.62 -16.12
CA SER A 255 -23.41 24.17 -14.88
C SER A 255 -24.12 23.61 -13.66
N ARG A 256 -23.34 23.02 -12.73
CA ARG A 256 -23.86 22.54 -11.44
C ARG A 256 -24.58 23.64 -10.65
N PHE A 257 -24.07 24.87 -10.70
CA PHE A 257 -24.68 26.00 -10.02
C PHE A 257 -26.05 26.34 -10.62
N ARG A 258 -26.15 26.42 -11.95
CA ARG A 258 -27.42 26.68 -12.65
C ARG A 258 -28.43 25.56 -12.41
N ASN A 259 -27.97 24.31 -12.42
CA ASN A 259 -28.82 23.16 -12.13
C ASN A 259 -29.41 23.26 -10.71
N LYS A 260 -28.60 23.59 -9.70
CA LYS A 260 -29.09 23.82 -8.33
C LYS A 260 -30.09 24.98 -8.25
N MET A 261 -29.84 26.08 -8.96
CA MET A 261 -30.76 27.21 -9.01
C MET A 261 -32.10 26.86 -9.67
N PHE A 262 -32.12 25.94 -10.65
CA PHE A 262 -33.36 25.44 -11.21
C PHE A 262 -34.21 24.75 -10.15
N TYR A 263 -33.63 23.81 -9.38
CA TYR A 263 -34.37 23.11 -8.32
C TYR A 263 -34.92 24.09 -7.27
N ALA A 264 -34.13 25.11 -6.89
CA ALA A 264 -34.59 26.15 -5.98
C ALA A 264 -35.74 26.99 -6.57
N GLY A 265 -35.66 27.35 -7.86
CA GLY A 265 -36.67 28.12 -8.57
C GLY A 265 -37.98 27.35 -8.77
N ALA A 266 -37.90 26.11 -9.26
CA ALA A 266 -39.04 25.23 -9.47
C ALA A 266 -39.78 24.95 -8.17
N ALA A 267 -39.05 24.67 -7.08
CA ALA A 267 -39.65 24.50 -5.76
C ALA A 267 -40.42 25.76 -5.30
N PHE A 268 -39.95 26.95 -5.65
CA PHE A 268 -40.64 28.22 -5.34
C PHE A 268 -41.84 28.51 -6.24
N THR A 269 -41.75 28.24 -7.55
CA THR A 269 -42.84 28.46 -8.49
C THR A 269 -44.01 27.51 -8.23
N ASP A 270 -43.75 26.22 -8.01
CA ASP A 270 -44.80 25.25 -7.72
C ASP A 270 -45.41 25.41 -6.33
N PHE A 271 -44.63 25.92 -5.36
CA PHE A 271 -45.17 26.33 -4.05
C PHE A 271 -46.30 27.36 -4.22
N LEU A 272 -46.20 28.26 -5.21
CA LEU A 272 -47.24 29.23 -5.54
C LEU A 272 -48.39 28.61 -6.34
N GLN A 273 -48.13 27.59 -7.18
CA GLN A 273 -49.12 27.04 -8.11
C GLN A 273 -50.06 25.94 -7.56
N ARG A 274 -49.92 25.49 -6.31
CA ARG A 274 -50.88 24.59 -5.60
C ARG A 274 -51.25 23.27 -6.32
N SER A 275 -50.51 22.85 -7.34
CA SER A 275 -50.88 21.77 -8.27
C SER A 275 -50.78 20.34 -7.71
N SER A 276 -50.20 20.13 -6.52
CA SER A 276 -49.98 18.81 -5.91
C SER A 276 -50.72 18.58 -4.57
N ARG A 277 -51.97 19.01 -4.46
CA ARG A 277 -52.73 18.96 -3.18
C ARG A 277 -53.34 17.63 -2.81
N ASP A 278 -53.29 16.62 -3.69
CA ASP A 278 -54.08 15.39 -3.52
C ASP A 278 -53.27 14.09 -3.47
N LEU A 279 -51.93 14.11 -3.37
CA LEU A 279 -51.13 12.87 -3.33
C LEU A 279 -51.67 11.87 -2.31
N SER A 280 -51.90 12.33 -1.08
CA SER A 280 -52.34 11.49 0.05
C SER A 280 -53.66 10.76 -0.18
N LYS A 281 -54.53 11.26 -1.06
CA LYS A 281 -55.83 10.64 -1.38
C LYS A 281 -55.73 9.48 -2.37
N HIS A 282 -54.60 9.34 -3.06
CA HIS A 282 -54.45 8.37 -4.15
C HIS A 282 -53.32 7.37 -3.92
N VAL A 283 -52.87 7.24 -2.68
CA VAL A 283 -51.83 6.30 -2.29
C VAL A 283 -52.28 5.50 -1.09
N LYS A 284 -51.95 4.21 -1.10
CA LYS A 284 -51.99 3.34 0.08
C LYS A 284 -50.57 2.83 0.32
N VAL A 285 -50.09 2.96 1.55
CA VAL A 285 -48.71 2.59 1.91
C VAL A 285 -48.74 1.66 3.11
N VAL A 286 -48.18 0.48 2.93
CA VAL A 286 -48.05 -0.53 3.98
C VAL A 286 -46.57 -0.85 4.16
N CYS A 287 -46.07 -0.75 5.39
CA CYS A 287 -44.68 -0.98 5.75
C CYS A 287 -44.60 -2.09 6.81
N ASP A 288 -43.92 -3.19 6.52
CA ASP A 288 -43.84 -4.38 7.39
C ASP A 288 -45.21 -4.83 7.96
N GLY A 289 -46.27 -4.72 7.15
CA GLY A 289 -47.65 -5.04 7.54
C GLY A 289 -48.43 -3.91 8.24
N THR A 290 -47.76 -2.81 8.61
CA THR A 290 -48.40 -1.62 9.21
C THR A 290 -48.93 -0.70 8.13
N ASP A 291 -50.24 -0.42 8.15
CA ASP A 291 -50.88 0.52 7.21
C ASP A 291 -50.65 1.98 7.64
N LEU A 292 -49.85 2.71 6.87
CA LEU A 292 -49.50 4.12 7.10
C LEU A 292 -50.47 5.09 6.41
N THR A 293 -51.41 4.58 5.61
CA THR A 293 -52.35 5.37 4.81
C THR A 293 -53.15 6.37 5.65
N PRO A 294 -53.68 6.03 6.85
CA PRO A 294 -54.41 6.99 7.68
C PRO A 294 -53.54 8.20 8.07
N LYS A 295 -52.29 7.96 8.52
CA LYS A 295 -51.35 9.03 8.90
C LYS A 295 -50.97 9.91 7.69
N ILE A 296 -50.77 9.31 6.53
CA ILE A 296 -50.47 10.02 5.28
C ILE A 296 -51.64 10.93 4.86
N GLN A 297 -52.87 10.46 5.00
CA GLN A 297 -54.08 11.22 4.68
C GLN A 297 -54.35 12.35 5.67
N GLU A 298 -54.19 12.08 6.96
CA GLU A 298 -54.37 13.05 8.05
C GLU A 298 -53.40 14.23 7.91
N LEU A 299 -52.11 13.94 7.75
CA LEU A 299 -51.06 14.96 7.65
C LEU A 299 -50.93 15.55 6.23
N LYS A 300 -51.65 14.99 5.26
CA LYS A 300 -51.74 15.46 3.87
C LYS A 300 -50.36 15.64 3.23
N PHE A 301 -49.50 14.63 3.30
CA PHE A 301 -48.19 14.71 2.67
C PHE A 301 -48.29 14.94 1.16
N GLN A 302 -47.44 15.81 0.63
CA GLN A 302 -47.30 16.07 -0.80
C GLN A 302 -46.10 15.36 -1.42
N CYS A 303 -45.22 14.81 -0.60
CA CYS A 303 -44.11 13.98 -1.03
C CYS A 303 -43.88 12.88 0.00
N ILE A 304 -43.64 11.67 -0.49
CA ILE A 304 -43.25 10.52 0.32
C ILE A 304 -41.90 10.05 -0.22
N VAL A 305 -40.95 9.84 0.67
CA VAL A 305 -39.58 9.43 0.33
C VAL A 305 -39.26 8.13 1.06
N PHE A 306 -38.79 7.15 0.30
CA PHE A 306 -38.20 5.90 0.77
C PHE A 306 -36.69 6.06 0.64
N LEU A 307 -36.02 6.21 1.77
CA LEU A 307 -34.64 6.64 1.84
C LEU A 307 -33.75 5.49 2.34
N ASN A 308 -32.63 5.27 1.65
CA ASN A 308 -31.63 4.27 2.00
C ASN A 308 -30.33 4.89 2.54
N ILE A 309 -30.05 6.15 2.18
CA ILE A 309 -28.84 6.85 2.64
C ILE A 309 -29.19 8.11 3.44
N PRO A 310 -28.34 8.55 4.38
CA PRO A 310 -28.61 9.75 5.19
C PRO A 310 -28.70 11.08 4.45
N ARG A 311 -28.33 11.11 3.17
CA ARG A 311 -28.19 12.34 2.38
C ARG A 311 -29.27 12.40 1.32
N TYR A 312 -29.93 13.55 1.24
CA TYR A 312 -30.99 13.80 0.28
C TYR A 312 -30.91 15.25 -0.20
N CYS A 313 -31.39 15.53 -1.40
CA CYS A 313 -31.49 16.88 -1.95
C CYS A 313 -30.19 17.69 -1.79
N ALA A 314 -29.08 17.18 -2.33
CA ALA A 314 -27.76 17.82 -2.30
C ALA A 314 -27.13 17.96 -0.89
N GLY A 315 -27.43 17.04 0.02
CA GLY A 315 -26.72 16.84 1.29
C GLY A 315 -27.52 17.15 2.55
N THR A 316 -28.80 17.48 2.44
CA THR A 316 -29.71 17.60 3.60
C THR A 316 -29.88 16.25 4.30
N MET A 317 -30.33 16.26 5.56
CA MET A 317 -30.50 15.07 6.40
C MET A 317 -31.98 14.93 6.81
N PRO A 318 -32.82 14.37 5.93
CA PRO A 318 -34.27 14.40 6.07
C PRO A 318 -34.81 13.56 7.24
N TRP A 319 -34.05 12.56 7.72
CA TRP A 319 -34.41 11.76 8.89
C TRP A 319 -34.15 12.48 10.22
N GLY A 320 -33.23 13.44 10.23
CA GLY A 320 -32.80 14.17 11.43
C GLY A 320 -32.10 13.29 12.47
N ASN A 321 -32.06 13.76 13.72
CA ASN A 321 -31.51 13.02 14.87
C ASN A 321 -32.66 12.51 15.75
N PRO A 322 -32.83 11.19 15.97
CA PRO A 322 -33.92 10.64 16.79
C PRO A 322 -33.77 10.83 18.31
N GLY A 323 -32.88 11.72 18.77
CA GLY A 323 -32.37 11.78 20.15
C GLY A 323 -33.38 11.90 21.30
N ASP A 324 -34.62 12.34 21.05
CA ASP A 324 -35.61 12.58 22.11
C ASP A 324 -36.77 11.57 22.15
N HIS A 325 -36.97 10.76 21.09
CA HIS A 325 -38.07 9.80 21.00
C HIS A 325 -37.54 8.41 20.61
N ARG A 326 -37.76 7.40 21.47
CA ARG A 326 -37.27 6.02 21.30
C ARG A 326 -37.99 5.20 20.21
N ASP A 327 -38.79 5.84 19.36
CA ASP A 327 -39.62 5.14 18.39
C ASP A 327 -38.83 4.70 17.15
N PHE A 328 -37.66 5.30 16.90
CA PHE A 328 -36.83 5.06 15.72
C PHE A 328 -35.33 5.03 16.04
N GLU A 329 -34.60 4.17 15.32
CA GLU A 329 -33.15 4.09 15.40
C GLU A 329 -32.46 5.15 14.52
N PRO A 330 -31.17 5.44 14.75
CA PRO A 330 -30.36 6.25 13.85
C PRO A 330 -30.31 5.61 12.45
N GLN A 331 -30.49 6.44 11.42
CA GLN A 331 -30.43 5.98 10.04
C GLN A 331 -29.04 5.47 9.66
N ARG A 332 -28.99 4.29 9.04
CA ARG A 332 -27.79 3.68 8.46
C ARG A 332 -28.08 3.27 7.02
N HIS A 333 -27.04 2.88 6.30
CA HIS A 333 -27.15 2.48 4.88
C HIS A 333 -26.72 1.02 4.67
N ASP A 334 -26.64 0.28 5.78
CA ASP A 334 -26.08 -1.06 5.90
C ASP A 334 -26.74 -1.87 7.04
N ASP A 335 -27.98 -1.52 7.40
CA ASP A 335 -28.76 -2.16 8.46
C ASP A 335 -29.93 -3.02 7.94
N GLY A 336 -30.16 -3.02 6.63
CA GLY A 336 -31.26 -3.72 5.98
C GLY A 336 -32.61 -3.05 6.18
N TYR A 337 -32.66 -1.76 6.53
CA TYR A 337 -33.88 -0.98 6.67
C TYR A 337 -33.96 0.18 5.66
N ILE A 338 -35.18 0.58 5.32
CA ILE A 338 -35.51 1.82 4.61
C ILE A 338 -36.22 2.76 5.58
N GLU A 339 -35.83 4.03 5.56
CA GLU A 339 -36.55 5.10 6.21
C GLU A 339 -37.69 5.62 5.32
N VAL A 340 -38.91 5.62 5.87
CA VAL A 340 -40.10 6.16 5.21
C VAL A 340 -40.42 7.52 5.80
N ILE A 341 -40.36 8.55 4.95
CA ILE A 341 -40.46 9.95 5.36
C ILE A 341 -41.59 10.64 4.59
N GLY A 342 -42.46 11.33 5.32
CA GLY A 342 -43.50 12.17 4.76
C GLY A 342 -43.09 13.65 4.78
N PHE A 343 -43.34 14.34 3.66
CA PHE A 343 -43.09 15.77 3.54
C PHE A 343 -44.37 16.54 3.24
N THR A 344 -44.65 17.51 4.10
CA THR A 344 -45.46 18.68 3.76
C THR A 344 -44.61 19.71 3.02
N MET A 345 -45.24 20.63 2.29
CA MET A 345 -44.53 21.77 1.67
C MET A 345 -43.70 22.58 2.68
N ALA A 346 -44.21 22.77 3.89
CA ALA A 346 -43.49 23.48 4.95
C ALA A 346 -42.23 22.71 5.38
N SER A 347 -42.34 21.40 5.63
CA SER A 347 -41.19 20.58 6.00
C SER A 347 -40.15 20.47 4.87
N LEU A 348 -40.59 20.41 3.61
CA LEU A 348 -39.69 20.34 2.45
C LEU A 348 -38.91 21.65 2.28
N ALA A 349 -39.56 22.80 2.50
CA ALA A 349 -38.88 24.10 2.53
C ALA A 349 -37.90 24.21 3.71
N ALA A 350 -38.24 23.64 4.87
CA ALA A 350 -37.39 23.67 6.06
C ALA A 350 -36.11 22.82 5.93
N LEU A 351 -36.06 21.82 5.04
CA LEU A 351 -34.88 20.96 4.85
C LEU A 351 -33.58 21.73 4.60
N GLN A 352 -33.65 22.83 3.83
CA GLN A 352 -32.47 23.62 3.46
C GLN A 352 -31.87 24.39 4.66
N VAL A 353 -32.65 24.62 5.72
CA VAL A 353 -32.22 25.28 6.96
C VAL A 353 -31.99 24.30 8.10
N GLY A 354 -31.85 23.01 7.80
CA GLY A 354 -31.60 21.95 8.78
C GLY A 354 -32.85 21.33 9.40
N GLY A 355 -34.03 21.59 8.84
CA GLY A 355 -35.25 20.86 9.18
C GLY A 355 -35.20 19.40 8.73
N HIS A 356 -36.21 18.64 9.14
CA HIS A 356 -36.37 17.23 8.80
C HIS A 356 -37.81 16.96 8.33
N GLY A 357 -38.03 15.80 7.71
CA GLY A 357 -39.37 15.33 7.37
C GLY A 357 -40.05 14.66 8.55
N GLU A 358 -41.32 14.31 8.38
CA GLU A 358 -42.06 13.52 9.35
C GLU A 358 -41.65 12.05 9.21
N ARG A 359 -41.13 11.46 10.29
CA ARG A 359 -40.71 10.06 10.34
C ARG A 359 -41.94 9.15 10.41
N LEU A 360 -42.14 8.32 9.39
CA LEU A 360 -43.32 7.45 9.32
C LEU A 360 -42.99 6.02 9.76
N HIS A 361 -41.88 5.46 9.27
CA HIS A 361 -41.47 4.09 9.59
C HIS A 361 -39.99 3.86 9.27
N GLN A 362 -39.39 2.84 9.89
CA GLN A 362 -38.15 2.22 9.44
C GLN A 362 -38.46 0.73 9.18
N CYS A 363 -38.39 0.27 7.93
CA CYS A 363 -38.97 -1.04 7.52
C CYS A 363 -38.12 -1.83 6.52
N ARG A 364 -38.41 -3.13 6.38
CA ARG A 364 -37.73 -4.04 5.43
C ARG A 364 -38.52 -4.34 4.17
N GLU A 365 -39.84 -4.16 4.21
CA GLU A 365 -40.71 -4.35 3.08
C GLU A 365 -41.74 -3.22 3.00
N VAL A 366 -41.96 -2.72 1.79
CA VAL A 366 -43.00 -1.73 1.50
C VAL A 366 -43.89 -2.23 0.38
N THR A 367 -45.19 -2.12 0.60
CA THR A 367 -46.21 -2.23 -0.45
C THR A 367 -46.87 -0.86 -0.64
N LEU A 368 -46.65 -0.28 -1.82
CA LEU A 368 -47.22 1.01 -2.25
C LEU A 368 -48.23 0.75 -3.37
N LEU A 369 -49.46 1.19 -3.18
CA LEU A 369 -50.51 1.10 -4.19
C LEU A 369 -50.95 2.49 -4.60
N THR A 370 -51.00 2.78 -5.91
CA THR A 370 -51.40 4.08 -6.44
C THR A 370 -52.67 3.99 -7.29
N TYR A 371 -53.57 4.95 -7.09
CA TYR A 371 -54.89 4.99 -7.75
C TYR A 371 -55.00 6.03 -8.86
N LYS A 372 -53.91 6.74 -9.15
CA LYS A 372 -53.80 7.65 -10.29
C LYS A 372 -52.37 7.66 -10.81
N SER A 373 -52.19 8.27 -11.98
CA SER A 373 -50.86 8.55 -12.53
C SER A 373 -50.11 9.55 -11.65
N ILE A 374 -48.95 9.17 -11.13
CA ILE A 374 -48.18 9.96 -10.15
C ILE A 374 -46.72 10.11 -10.63
N PRO A 375 -46.15 11.33 -10.58
CA PRO A 375 -44.72 11.52 -10.75
C PRO A 375 -43.94 10.76 -9.68
N MET A 376 -42.98 9.95 -10.12
CA MET A 376 -42.09 9.17 -9.29
C MET A 376 -40.64 9.34 -9.79
N GLN A 377 -39.67 9.19 -8.91
CA GLN A 377 -38.26 9.15 -9.32
C GLN A 377 -37.50 8.08 -8.55
N VAL A 378 -36.51 7.50 -9.21
CA VAL A 378 -35.62 6.48 -8.65
C VAL A 378 -34.18 6.96 -8.82
N ASP A 379 -33.46 7.22 -7.72
CA ASP A 379 -32.06 7.70 -7.74
C ASP A 379 -31.80 8.91 -8.68
N GLY A 380 -32.79 9.78 -8.84
CA GLY A 380 -32.75 10.97 -9.69
C GLY A 380 -33.25 10.77 -11.13
N GLU A 381 -33.69 9.57 -11.50
CA GLU A 381 -34.33 9.29 -12.79
C GLU A 381 -35.86 9.33 -12.63
N PRO A 382 -36.55 10.35 -13.20
CA PRO A 382 -37.98 10.54 -13.02
C PRO A 382 -38.82 9.83 -14.08
N CYS A 383 -40.08 9.55 -13.75
CA CYS A 383 -41.12 9.19 -14.70
C CYS A 383 -42.50 9.56 -14.13
N ARG A 384 -43.50 9.67 -14.99
CA ARG A 384 -44.91 9.67 -14.57
C ARG A 384 -45.42 8.24 -14.68
N LEU A 385 -45.63 7.57 -13.54
CA LEU A 385 -46.02 6.16 -13.51
C LEU A 385 -47.55 6.04 -13.46
N ALA A 386 -48.11 5.17 -14.30
CA ALA A 386 -49.51 4.77 -14.26
C ALA A 386 -49.88 4.10 -12.91
N PRO A 387 -51.17 4.06 -12.53
CA PRO A 387 -51.63 3.36 -11.33
C PRO A 387 -51.04 1.96 -11.17
N SER A 388 -50.27 1.75 -10.09
CA SER A 388 -49.45 0.56 -9.94
C SER A 388 -49.42 0.05 -8.51
N LEU A 389 -49.21 -1.26 -8.38
CA LEU A 389 -48.73 -1.91 -7.18
C LEU A 389 -47.20 -1.96 -7.24
N ILE A 390 -46.54 -1.33 -6.27
CA ILE A 390 -45.09 -1.24 -6.18
C ILE A 390 -44.64 -1.92 -4.90
N ARG A 391 -43.75 -2.91 -5.03
CA ARG A 391 -43.15 -3.60 -3.89
C ARG A 391 -41.68 -3.24 -3.77
N ILE A 392 -41.28 -2.85 -2.57
CA ILE A 392 -39.91 -2.54 -2.21
C ILE A 392 -39.40 -3.61 -1.25
N SER A 393 -38.26 -4.19 -1.58
CA SER A 393 -37.62 -5.25 -0.77
C SER A 393 -36.11 -5.19 -0.89
N LEU A 394 -35.40 -5.64 0.15
CA LEU A 394 -33.94 -5.69 0.13
C LEU A 394 -33.47 -6.61 -1.02
N ARG A 395 -32.51 -6.13 -1.81
CA ARG A 395 -31.92 -6.86 -2.94
C ARG A 395 -30.65 -7.57 -2.52
N ASN A 396 -29.64 -6.78 -2.16
CA ASN A 396 -28.31 -7.22 -1.76
C ASN A 396 -27.57 -6.05 -1.09
N GLN A 397 -26.33 -6.31 -0.66
CA GLN A 397 -25.40 -5.29 -0.21
C GLN A 397 -24.25 -5.15 -1.21
N ALA A 398 -23.86 -3.92 -1.50
CA ALA A 398 -22.70 -3.60 -2.33
C ALA A 398 -21.52 -3.14 -1.47
N ASN A 399 -20.32 -3.60 -1.82
CA ASN A 399 -19.08 -3.11 -1.25
C ASN A 399 -18.79 -1.70 -1.78
N MET A 400 -18.71 -0.72 -0.89
CA MET A 400 -18.37 0.66 -1.22
C MET A 400 -17.08 1.08 -0.51
N VAL A 401 -16.33 1.98 -1.12
CA VAL A 401 -15.16 2.60 -0.47
C VAL A 401 -15.59 3.90 0.18
N GLN A 402 -15.45 4.00 1.49
CA GLN A 402 -15.66 5.23 2.25
C GLN A 402 -14.33 6.00 2.38
N LYS A 403 -14.33 7.29 2.05
CA LYS A 403 -13.15 8.15 2.19
C LYS A 403 -12.86 8.34 3.68
N SER A 404 -11.63 7.99 4.09
CA SER A 404 -11.18 8.17 5.48
C SER A 404 -11.21 9.66 5.86
N LYS A 405 -11.86 9.98 6.99
CA LYS A 405 -11.83 11.31 7.60
C LYS A 405 -10.50 11.48 8.32
N ARG A 406 -9.42 11.87 7.63
CA ARG A 406 -8.24 12.37 8.36
C ARG A 406 -8.67 13.64 9.11
N ARG A 407 -8.77 13.53 10.44
CA ARG A 407 -9.09 14.63 11.36
C ARG A 407 -7.93 15.62 11.35
N THR A 408 -8.18 16.89 11.06
CA THR A 408 -7.25 18.01 11.28
C THR A 408 -7.13 18.38 12.78
N SER A 409 -7.17 17.39 13.67
CA SER A 409 -6.91 17.57 15.09
C SER A 409 -6.34 16.27 15.65
N MET A 410 -5.30 16.42 16.49
CA MET A 410 -4.60 15.35 17.19
C MET A 410 -5.53 14.21 17.65
N PRO A 411 -5.13 12.94 17.56
CA PRO A 411 -5.91 11.83 18.09
C PRO A 411 -5.87 11.84 19.62
N LEU A 412 -7.06 11.92 20.23
CA LEU A 412 -7.27 11.39 21.57
C LEU A 412 -7.04 9.88 21.53
N LEU A 413 -6.18 9.39 22.44
CA LEU A 413 -5.95 7.97 22.70
C LEU A 413 -7.29 7.24 22.91
N ASN A 414 -7.67 6.41 21.95
CA ASN A 414 -8.24 5.06 22.12
C ASN A 414 -8.83 4.58 20.79
N ASP A 415 -7.96 4.06 19.92
CA ASP A 415 -8.32 3.10 18.87
C ASP A 415 -7.05 2.24 18.58
N PRO A 416 -7.09 0.90 18.53
CA PRO A 416 -5.88 0.07 18.54
C PRO A 416 -5.01 0.09 17.27
N HIS A 417 -5.29 0.93 16.27
CA HIS A 417 -4.50 1.02 15.04
C HIS A 417 -4.24 2.46 14.55
N SER A 418 -4.15 3.44 15.46
CA SER A 418 -3.63 4.76 15.09
C SER A 418 -2.11 4.72 14.96
N ILE A 419 -1.58 5.20 13.83
CA ILE A 419 -0.14 5.46 13.68
C ILE A 419 0.22 6.53 14.72
N PRO A 420 1.14 6.27 15.67
CA PRO A 420 1.46 7.20 16.74
C PRO A 420 1.91 8.57 16.20
N ASP A 421 1.34 9.68 16.69
CA ASP A 421 1.74 11.06 16.30
C ASP A 421 3.26 11.27 16.36
N ARG A 422 3.90 10.60 17.32
CA ARG A 422 5.36 10.48 17.43
C ARG A 422 5.71 9.04 17.76
N LEU A 423 6.61 8.47 16.98
CA LEU A 423 7.18 7.16 17.21
C LEU A 423 8.45 7.32 18.04
N ARG A 424 8.56 6.52 19.10
CA ARG A 424 9.77 6.35 19.88
C ARG A 424 10.42 5.06 19.43
N ILE A 425 11.53 5.17 18.73
CA ILE A 425 12.10 4.03 18.02
C ILE A 425 13.54 3.83 18.44
N ARG A 426 13.87 2.60 18.77
CA ARG A 426 15.25 2.21 19.01
C ARG A 426 15.95 1.98 17.67
N VAL A 427 17.11 2.59 17.46
CA VAL A 427 17.92 2.34 16.26
C VAL A 427 19.00 1.32 16.63
N ASN A 428 18.94 0.16 15.99
CA ASN A 428 19.86 -0.95 16.19
C ASN A 428 20.79 -1.06 14.98
N ARG A 429 22.09 -1.25 15.22
CA ARG A 429 23.08 -1.33 14.15
C ARG A 429 23.51 -2.78 13.95
N ILE A 430 23.52 -3.25 12.71
CA ILE A 430 23.93 -4.59 12.28
C ILE A 430 25.14 -4.44 11.37
N ASN A 431 26.16 -5.27 11.56
CA ASN A 431 27.32 -5.23 10.65
C ASN A 431 27.05 -6.12 9.42
N LEU A 432 27.82 -5.87 8.35
CA LEU A 432 27.70 -6.63 7.10
C LEU A 432 27.92 -8.13 7.28
N GLN A 433 28.84 -8.52 8.15
CA GLN A 433 29.24 -9.90 8.39
C GLN A 433 28.13 -10.72 9.08
N GLU A 434 27.45 -10.13 10.07
CA GLU A 434 26.28 -10.69 10.76
C GLU A 434 25.10 -10.81 9.82
N TYR A 435 24.84 -9.75 9.02
CA TYR A 435 23.76 -9.76 8.05
C TYR A 435 23.92 -10.87 7.00
N GLU A 436 25.14 -11.09 6.49
CA GLU A 436 25.41 -12.13 5.50
C GLU A 436 25.46 -13.54 6.13
N GLY A 437 26.01 -13.67 7.34
CA GLY A 437 26.12 -14.95 8.05
C GLY A 437 24.82 -15.47 8.66
N LEU A 438 23.90 -14.58 9.05
CA LEU A 438 22.63 -14.92 9.70
C LEU A 438 21.41 -14.62 8.78
N HIS A 439 21.63 -14.53 7.47
CA HIS A 439 20.64 -14.13 6.48
C HIS A 439 19.37 -15.01 6.44
N TYR A 440 19.39 -16.21 7.03
CA TYR A 440 18.25 -17.13 7.14
C TYR A 440 17.73 -17.33 8.58
N ASP A 441 18.35 -16.68 9.57
CA ASP A 441 17.99 -16.78 10.99
C ASP A 441 17.67 -15.38 11.53
N LYS A 442 16.44 -14.94 11.22
CA LYS A 442 15.92 -13.60 11.48
C LYS A 442 15.99 -13.20 12.95
N GLU A 443 15.68 -14.14 13.86
CA GLU A 443 15.69 -13.89 15.30
C GLU A 443 17.12 -13.74 15.82
N LYS A 444 18.04 -14.60 15.38
CA LYS A 444 19.46 -14.50 15.75
C LYS A 444 20.12 -13.22 15.21
N LEU A 445 19.75 -12.78 14.00
CA LEU A 445 20.21 -11.51 13.43
C LEU A 445 19.69 -10.29 14.23
N ARG A 446 18.45 -10.36 14.72
CA ARG A 446 17.87 -9.35 15.62
C ARG A 446 18.62 -9.29 16.96
N GLU A 447 18.97 -10.44 17.53
CA GLU A 447 19.73 -10.55 18.79
C GLU A 447 21.17 -10.03 18.69
N THR A 448 21.80 -10.17 17.52
CA THR A 448 23.20 -9.76 17.30
C THR A 448 23.35 -8.25 17.05
N SER A 449 22.24 -7.55 16.81
CA SER A 449 22.25 -6.10 16.58
C SER A 449 22.76 -5.31 17.80
N VAL A 450 23.64 -4.33 17.56
CA VAL A 450 24.22 -3.46 18.59
C VAL A 450 23.20 -2.38 18.97
N LYS A 451 22.75 -2.40 20.23
CA LYS A 451 21.69 -1.52 20.78
C LYS A 451 22.19 -0.16 21.32
N GLU A 452 23.46 0.16 21.11
CA GLU A 452 24.19 1.17 21.92
C GLU A 452 24.45 2.53 21.24
N ILE A 453 23.83 2.86 20.10
CA ILE A 453 24.19 4.09 19.35
C ILE A 453 23.12 5.22 19.40
N PHE A 454 21.82 4.92 19.43
CA PHE A 454 20.78 5.93 19.67
C PHE A 454 19.70 5.34 20.56
N ARG A 455 19.71 5.70 21.85
CA ARG A 455 18.92 4.97 22.85
C ARG A 455 17.43 4.92 22.47
N ILE A 456 16.89 6.02 21.92
CA ILE A 456 15.56 6.15 21.27
C ILE A 456 15.58 7.41 20.39
N ILE A 457 15.19 7.34 19.12
CA ILE A 457 14.85 8.51 18.29
C ILE A 457 13.36 8.80 18.36
N VAL A 458 12.99 10.08 18.32
CA VAL A 458 11.59 10.52 18.29
C VAL A 458 11.29 11.11 16.93
N VAL A 459 10.65 10.34 16.08
CA VAL A 459 10.23 10.75 14.73
C VAL A 459 8.72 10.88 14.68
N ARG A 460 8.18 11.58 13.68
CA ARG A 460 6.72 11.62 13.48
C ARG A 460 6.21 10.26 13.01
N GLY A 461 4.94 9.98 13.28
CA GLY A 461 4.26 8.77 12.79
C GLY A 461 4.33 8.56 11.28
N ASP A 462 4.42 9.66 10.52
CA ASP A 462 4.50 9.72 9.06
C ASP A 462 5.93 9.95 8.55
N CYS A 463 6.96 9.65 9.34
CA CYS A 463 8.35 9.84 8.94
C CYS A 463 8.78 8.77 7.92
N ASP A 464 9.18 9.19 6.71
CA ASP A 464 9.89 8.35 5.74
C ASP A 464 11.35 8.08 6.17
N LEU A 465 12.00 7.07 5.57
CA LEU A 465 13.35 6.68 5.95
C LEU A 465 14.42 7.69 5.51
N GLU A 466 14.20 8.46 4.44
CA GLU A 466 15.13 9.53 4.01
C GLU A 466 15.17 10.66 5.06
N THR A 467 14.00 11.10 5.51
CA THR A 467 13.84 12.07 6.59
C THR A 467 14.37 11.51 7.90
N CYS A 468 14.09 10.23 8.20
CA CYS A 468 14.62 9.55 9.38
C CYS A 468 16.16 9.51 9.38
N ARG A 469 16.78 9.23 8.23
CA ARG A 469 18.25 9.29 8.04
C ARG A 469 18.78 10.69 8.31
N MET A 470 18.15 11.74 7.78
CA MET A 470 18.57 13.12 8.08
C MET A 470 18.54 13.43 9.58
N TYR A 471 17.57 12.87 10.32
CA TYR A 471 17.53 12.98 11.78
C TYR A 471 18.68 12.22 12.45
N ILE A 472 18.96 10.99 12.02
CA ILE A 472 20.06 10.16 12.54
C ILE A 472 21.43 10.83 12.26
N ASP A 473 21.64 11.33 11.05
CA ASP A 473 22.88 11.99 10.64
C ASP A 473 23.09 13.31 11.42
N ARG A 474 22.03 14.12 11.61
CA ARG A 474 22.10 15.36 12.42
C ARG A 474 22.39 15.06 13.89
N LEU A 475 21.78 14.03 14.47
CA LEU A 475 22.08 13.61 15.85
C LEU A 475 23.54 13.19 16.00
N GLN A 476 24.12 12.54 14.97
CA GLN A 476 25.53 12.17 14.95
C GLN A 476 26.46 13.40 14.93
N GLU A 477 26.10 14.46 14.21
CA GLU A 477 26.84 15.73 14.18
C GLU A 477 26.72 16.49 15.52
N ASP A 478 25.53 16.54 16.12
CA ASP A 478 25.29 17.22 17.40
C ASP A 478 26.08 16.57 18.56
N LEU A 479 26.11 15.23 18.63
CA LEU A 479 26.90 14.47 19.63
C LEU A 479 28.41 14.71 19.50
N GLN A 480 28.91 15.00 18.30
CA GLN A 480 30.32 15.33 18.04
C GLN A 480 30.67 16.77 18.45
N SER A 481 29.74 17.72 18.26
CA SER A 481 29.93 19.12 18.65
C SER A 481 30.12 19.28 20.17
N VAL A 482 29.45 18.45 20.97
CA VAL A 482 29.56 18.44 22.43
C VAL A 482 30.92 17.91 22.90
N THR A 483 31.50 16.92 22.20
CA THR A 483 32.86 16.41 22.49
C THR A 483 33.99 17.37 22.11
N SER A 484 33.77 18.29 21.17
CA SER A 484 34.76 19.32 20.79
C SER A 484 34.69 20.60 21.63
N THR A 485 33.60 20.84 22.37
CA THR A 485 33.39 22.11 23.12
C THR A 485 33.77 22.02 24.60
N THR A 486 34.23 20.86 25.09
CA THR A 486 34.66 20.68 26.50
C THR A 486 36.07 21.19 26.82
N GLN A 487 36.72 21.93 25.91
CA GLN A 487 37.90 22.74 26.21
C GLN A 487 37.60 24.23 26.04
N ARG A 488 37.01 24.82 27.07
CA ARG A 488 37.18 26.22 27.55
C ARG A 488 35.90 26.66 28.26
N VAL A 489 35.92 26.69 29.59
CA VAL A 489 35.75 27.89 30.45
C VAL A 489 35.73 27.37 31.90
N HIS A 490 36.71 27.83 32.69
CA HIS A 490 36.75 27.70 34.16
C HIS A 490 35.82 28.75 34.78
N TYR A 491 34.96 28.39 35.75
CA TYR A 491 34.93 28.96 37.12
C TYR A 491 33.87 28.28 38.01
N GLN A 492 34.37 27.75 39.14
CA GLN A 492 33.83 27.47 40.49
C GLN A 492 32.43 26.89 40.78
N ASP A 493 32.50 25.72 41.43
CA ASP A 493 31.81 25.25 42.65
C ASP A 493 30.76 24.11 42.58
N GLN A 494 31.07 23.09 43.41
CA GLN A 494 30.30 22.01 44.05
C GLN A 494 29.91 20.72 43.30
N GLU A 495 30.59 19.65 43.74
CA GLU A 495 30.14 18.30 44.13
C GLU A 495 29.30 17.41 43.19
N SER A 496 29.98 16.32 42.78
CA SER A 496 29.45 14.95 42.57
C SER A 496 28.53 14.68 41.37
N SER A 497 29.14 14.44 40.22
CA SER A 497 28.91 13.22 39.39
C SER A 497 29.71 13.34 38.09
N PHE A 498 30.68 12.44 37.90
CA PHE A 498 31.49 12.36 36.69
C PHE A 498 30.63 11.96 35.47
N PRO A 499 30.59 12.72 34.36
CA PRO A 499 30.05 12.21 33.10
C PRO A 499 31.13 11.37 32.42
N ARG A 500 30.91 10.05 32.30
CA ARG A 500 31.72 9.17 31.44
C ARG A 500 31.49 9.54 29.98
N VAL A 501 32.53 10.00 29.31
CA VAL A 501 32.54 10.22 27.86
C VAL A 501 32.54 8.87 27.15
N LEU A 502 31.43 8.55 26.47
CA LEU A 502 31.30 7.36 25.61
C LEU A 502 31.77 7.72 24.19
N SER A 503 32.66 6.91 23.62
CA SER A 503 33.13 7.07 22.23
C SER A 503 32.02 6.71 21.25
N VAL A 504 31.37 7.70 20.64
CA VAL A 504 30.38 7.50 19.58
C VAL A 504 31.11 7.13 18.30
N GLN A 505 31.05 5.85 17.89
CA GLN A 505 31.56 5.43 16.59
C GLN A 505 30.67 5.99 15.48
N ARG A 506 31.29 6.66 14.50
CA ARG A 506 30.62 7.28 13.35
C ARG A 506 30.01 6.20 12.45
N LEU A 507 28.76 6.39 12.02
CA LEU A 507 28.15 5.55 10.98
C LEU A 507 28.86 5.75 9.65
N SER A 508 29.07 4.67 8.91
CA SER A 508 29.68 4.73 7.57
C SER A 508 28.83 5.55 6.61
N PRO A 509 29.40 6.38 5.72
CA PRO A 509 28.63 7.05 4.65
C PRO A 509 27.80 6.11 3.76
N ARG A 510 28.08 4.80 3.84
CA ARG A 510 27.44 3.72 3.08
C ARG A 510 26.43 2.89 3.88
N TRP A 511 26.10 3.29 5.12
CA TRP A 511 25.08 2.59 5.92
C TRP A 511 23.70 2.63 5.24
N CYS A 512 22.88 1.59 5.37
CA CYS A 512 21.53 1.51 4.80
C CYS A 512 20.51 0.94 5.81
N PHE A 513 19.22 1.16 5.60
CA PHE A 513 18.19 0.57 6.46
C PHE A 513 17.94 -0.90 6.13
N LEU A 514 17.50 -1.65 7.13
CA LEU A 514 17.06 -3.03 6.99
C LEU A 514 15.57 -3.13 7.29
N ASP A 515 14.82 -3.71 6.37
CA ASP A 515 13.44 -4.12 6.62
C ASP A 515 13.42 -5.41 7.44
N ALA A 516 12.90 -5.32 8.67
CA ALA A 516 12.74 -6.44 9.59
C ALA A 516 11.29 -6.95 9.70
N THR A 517 10.31 -6.42 8.95
CA THR A 517 8.90 -6.86 9.06
C THR A 517 8.56 -8.01 8.13
N SER A 518 9.34 -8.22 7.07
CA SER A 518 9.26 -9.37 6.17
C SER A 518 9.42 -10.73 6.91
N ALA A 519 8.65 -11.75 6.52
CA ALA A 519 8.46 -12.97 7.35
C ALA A 519 9.67 -13.91 7.45
N ASP A 520 10.63 -13.83 6.54
CA ASP A 520 11.69 -14.82 6.34
C ASP A 520 13.12 -14.32 6.62
N ARG A 521 13.42 -13.03 6.44
CA ARG A 521 14.74 -12.43 6.72
C ARG A 521 14.72 -10.90 6.72
N PHE A 522 15.88 -10.29 6.99
CA PHE A 522 16.08 -8.85 6.88
C PHE A 522 16.44 -8.49 5.44
N TYR A 523 15.82 -7.45 4.87
CA TYR A 523 16.12 -6.98 3.52
C TYR A 523 16.80 -5.63 3.53
N ARG A 524 17.90 -5.48 2.77
CA ARG A 524 18.55 -4.17 2.58
C ARG A 524 17.64 -3.26 1.79
N ILE A 525 17.41 -2.07 2.32
CA ILE A 525 16.69 -1.00 1.62
C ILE A 525 17.75 -0.16 0.92
N ASP A 526 17.67 -0.11 -0.41
CA ASP A 526 18.58 0.72 -1.20
C ASP A 526 18.38 2.19 -0.81
N ARG A 527 19.48 2.94 -0.73
CA ARG A 527 19.45 4.37 -0.38
C ARG A 527 18.53 5.17 -1.32
N SER A 528 18.46 4.78 -2.59
CA SER A 528 17.55 5.37 -3.58
C SER A 528 16.07 5.10 -3.31
N GLN A 529 15.74 4.15 -2.43
CA GLN A 529 14.38 3.74 -2.09
C GLN A 529 13.91 4.24 -0.71
N GLU A 530 14.75 4.90 0.08
CA GLU A 530 14.41 5.30 1.46
C GLU A 530 13.23 6.28 1.56
N HIS A 531 13.05 7.15 0.56
CA HIS A 531 11.90 8.04 0.47
C HIS A 531 10.57 7.33 0.15
N LEU A 532 10.63 6.05 -0.22
CA LEU A 532 9.47 5.20 -0.55
C LEU A 532 9.00 4.34 0.62
N HIS A 533 9.77 4.30 1.72
CA HIS A 533 9.48 3.48 2.89
C HIS A 533 9.21 4.37 4.10
N PHE A 534 8.15 4.07 4.82
CA PHE A 534 7.88 4.70 6.13
C PHE A 534 8.51 3.88 7.24
N VAL A 535 8.90 4.61 8.28
CA VAL A 535 9.47 4.02 9.48
C VAL A 535 8.56 2.95 10.11
N THR A 536 7.23 3.13 10.06
CA THR A 536 6.23 2.18 10.55
C THR A 536 6.09 0.91 9.71
N GLU A 537 6.57 0.91 8.47
CA GLU A 537 6.48 -0.26 7.55
C GLU A 537 7.60 -1.26 7.80
N ILE A 538 8.73 -0.79 8.33
CA ILE A 538 9.92 -1.61 8.58
C ILE A 538 10.18 -1.86 10.07
N SER A 539 9.39 -1.21 10.95
CA SER A 539 9.56 -1.25 12.40
C SER A 539 8.28 -0.84 13.14
N GLN A 540 7.96 -1.50 14.25
CA GLN A 540 6.93 -1.04 15.19
C GLN A 540 7.54 -0.24 16.36
N ASP A 541 8.72 -0.64 16.83
CA ASP A 541 9.44 -0.07 17.98
C ASP A 541 10.97 -0.05 17.83
N GLU A 542 11.53 -0.78 16.86
CA GLU A 542 12.96 -0.95 16.62
C GLU A 542 13.31 -0.95 15.12
N ILE A 543 14.13 0.01 14.65
CA ILE A 543 14.67 0.04 13.28
C ILE A 543 16.08 -0.55 13.28
N PHE A 544 16.43 -1.28 12.21
CA PHE A 544 17.75 -1.82 12.00
C PHE A 544 18.47 -1.10 10.87
N ILE A 545 19.74 -0.74 11.09
CA ILE A 545 20.63 -0.17 10.08
C ILE A 545 21.79 -1.12 9.84
N LEU A 546 22.07 -1.40 8.57
CA LEU A 546 23.25 -2.14 8.16
C LEU A 546 24.38 -1.16 7.93
N ASP A 547 25.45 -1.32 8.70
CA ASP A 547 26.65 -0.53 8.53
C ASP A 547 27.81 -1.42 8.05
N PRO A 548 28.26 -1.25 6.81
CA PRO A 548 29.30 -2.09 6.21
C PRO A 548 30.70 -1.87 6.79
N GLU A 549 30.93 -0.75 7.48
CA GLU A 549 32.23 -0.40 8.06
C GLU A 549 32.15 -0.36 9.59
N MET A 550 31.12 -0.98 10.19
CA MET A 550 31.01 -1.10 11.65
C MET A 550 32.13 -1.97 12.21
N VAL A 551 33.05 -1.33 12.93
CA VAL A 551 34.08 -1.99 13.74
C VAL A 551 33.47 -2.33 15.10
N MET A 552 33.09 -3.59 15.31
CA MET A 552 32.54 -4.00 16.60
C MET A 552 33.57 -3.89 17.73
N SER A 553 33.31 -3.04 18.71
CA SER A 553 33.87 -3.19 20.06
C SER A 553 32.92 -4.08 20.87
N GLN A 554 33.08 -5.40 20.82
CA GLN A 554 32.22 -6.32 21.59
C GLN A 554 32.75 -6.47 23.03
N GLN A 555 32.08 -5.79 23.96
CA GLN A 555 32.00 -6.23 25.35
C GLN A 555 30.98 -7.37 25.44
N VAL A 556 31.45 -8.59 25.73
CA VAL A 556 30.63 -9.78 25.93
C VAL A 556 30.28 -9.92 27.42
N GLY A 557 28.98 -9.97 27.74
CA GLY A 557 28.47 -10.63 28.93
C GLY A 557 28.14 -12.10 28.60
N THR A 558 28.96 -13.02 29.09
CA THR A 558 28.90 -14.49 29.02
C THR A 558 27.64 -15.12 29.69
N PRO A 559 27.32 -16.43 29.56
CA PRO A 559 27.44 -17.46 28.48
C PRO A 559 26.06 -18.23 28.30
N PRO A 560 25.88 -19.36 27.55
CA PRO A 560 26.85 -20.38 27.10
C PRO A 560 26.84 -20.70 25.60
N GLY A 561 27.95 -20.68 24.87
CA GLY A 561 29.35 -20.43 25.23
C GLY A 561 30.13 -20.01 23.99
N MET A 562 31.12 -19.13 24.19
CA MET A 562 31.91 -18.49 23.14
C MET A 562 32.60 -19.51 22.21
N PRO A 563 32.23 -19.59 20.92
CA PRO A 563 32.97 -20.40 19.94
C PRO A 563 34.41 -19.90 19.73
N ASP A 564 34.64 -18.59 19.85
CA ASP A 564 35.91 -17.94 19.52
C ASP A 564 36.98 -18.15 20.61
N LEU A 565 36.61 -18.07 21.89
CA LEU A 565 37.53 -18.42 22.99
C LEU A 565 37.80 -19.94 23.04
N VAL A 566 36.81 -20.75 22.65
CA VAL A 566 36.93 -22.21 22.62
C VAL A 566 37.79 -22.67 21.44
N VAL A 567 37.72 -22.00 20.28
CA VAL A 567 38.61 -22.30 19.14
C VAL A 567 40.05 -21.86 19.43
N GLU A 568 40.26 -20.69 20.03
CA GLU A 568 41.60 -20.24 20.45
C GLU A 568 42.17 -21.19 21.51
N GLN A 569 41.38 -21.56 22.52
CA GLN A 569 41.79 -22.54 23.52
C GLN A 569 42.08 -23.92 22.91
N ALA A 570 41.33 -24.35 21.90
CA ALA A 570 41.57 -25.61 21.18
C ALA A 570 42.87 -25.55 20.38
N VAL A 571 43.21 -24.41 19.77
CA VAL A 571 44.51 -24.20 19.10
C VAL A 571 45.65 -24.17 20.10
N ILE A 572 45.50 -23.45 21.22
CA ILE A 572 46.51 -23.36 22.28
C ILE A 572 46.72 -24.74 22.94
N SER A 573 45.66 -25.54 23.11
CA SER A 573 45.75 -26.89 23.67
C SER A 573 46.11 -27.97 22.65
N GLY A 574 46.20 -27.64 21.36
CA GLY A 574 46.48 -28.60 20.27
C GLY A 574 45.37 -29.62 19.99
N ASP A 575 44.14 -29.33 20.39
CA ASP A 575 43.00 -30.24 20.19
C ASP A 575 42.41 -30.06 18.78
N LEU A 576 42.94 -30.83 17.82
CA LEU A 576 42.54 -30.76 16.41
C LEU A 576 41.05 -31.05 16.21
N LEU A 577 40.48 -32.01 16.94
CA LEU A 577 39.08 -32.41 16.75
C LEU A 577 38.14 -31.29 17.22
N LYS A 578 38.43 -30.72 18.39
CA LYS A 578 37.69 -29.58 18.93
C LYS A 578 37.89 -28.32 18.08
N PHE A 579 39.08 -28.12 17.54
CA PHE A 579 39.37 -27.03 16.59
C PHE A 579 38.53 -27.17 15.31
N ILE A 580 38.54 -28.34 14.66
CA ILE A 580 37.72 -28.61 13.47
C ILE A 580 36.23 -28.49 13.79
N GLU A 581 35.77 -28.96 14.95
CA GLU A 581 34.39 -28.82 15.38
C GLU A 581 33.99 -27.35 15.58
N CYS A 582 34.85 -26.53 16.19
CA CYS A 582 34.65 -25.09 16.30
C CYS A 582 34.62 -24.41 14.93
N CYS A 583 35.54 -24.73 14.02
CA CYS A 583 35.53 -24.21 12.66
C CYS A 583 34.26 -24.62 11.89
N LYS A 584 33.79 -25.86 12.03
CA LYS A 584 32.50 -26.32 11.46
C LYS A 584 31.28 -25.62 12.07
N LYS A 585 31.38 -25.15 13.31
CA LYS A 585 30.37 -24.32 13.99
C LYS A 585 30.47 -22.82 13.65
N GLY A 586 31.31 -22.46 12.67
CA GLY A 586 31.44 -21.09 12.17
C GLY A 586 32.50 -20.24 12.87
N ALA A 587 33.40 -20.84 13.66
CA ALA A 587 34.51 -20.10 14.26
C ALA A 587 35.43 -19.53 13.17
N ASN A 588 35.68 -18.22 13.23
CA ASN A 588 36.42 -17.51 12.19
C ASN A 588 37.94 -17.78 12.31
N LEU A 589 38.61 -18.16 11.21
CA LEU A 589 40.05 -18.42 11.21
C LEU A 589 40.90 -17.14 11.34
N LEU A 590 40.29 -15.96 11.16
CA LEU A 590 40.91 -14.65 11.32
C LEU A 590 40.90 -14.13 12.77
N ILE A 591 40.42 -14.93 13.73
CA ILE A 591 40.40 -14.52 15.15
C ILE A 591 41.82 -14.18 15.60
N GLN A 592 41.96 -12.99 16.17
CA GLN A 592 43.13 -12.54 16.88
C GLN A 592 42.81 -12.58 18.37
N GLY A 593 43.64 -13.27 19.16
CA GLY A 593 43.55 -13.26 20.61
C GLY A 593 43.87 -11.87 21.19
N PRO A 594 43.81 -11.70 22.51
CA PRO A 594 43.99 -10.42 23.20
C PRO A 594 45.31 -9.68 22.87
N ASP A 595 46.34 -10.41 22.43
CA ASP A 595 47.66 -9.88 22.08
C ASP A 595 47.76 -9.49 20.57
N HIS A 596 46.62 -9.44 19.88
CA HIS A 596 46.48 -9.41 18.42
C HIS A 596 47.19 -10.58 17.69
N CYS A 597 47.49 -11.68 18.40
CA CYS A 597 48.05 -12.89 17.82
C CYS A 597 46.94 -13.70 17.11
N SER A 598 47.10 -13.97 15.82
CA SER A 598 46.12 -14.82 15.10
C SER A 598 46.19 -16.29 15.53
N LEU A 599 45.14 -17.08 15.25
CA LEU A 599 45.16 -18.54 15.47
C LEU A 599 46.38 -19.22 14.83
N LEU A 600 46.85 -18.72 13.68
CA LEU A 600 48.06 -19.21 13.03
C LEU A 600 49.33 -18.93 13.86
N HIS A 601 49.42 -17.79 14.56
CA HIS A 601 50.52 -17.51 15.49
C HIS A 601 50.52 -18.49 16.68
N HIS A 602 49.35 -18.78 17.25
CA HIS A 602 49.24 -19.73 18.37
C HIS A 602 49.54 -21.17 17.94
N ALA A 603 49.02 -21.61 16.80
CA ALA A 603 49.30 -22.92 16.23
C ALA A 603 50.79 -23.06 15.88
N ALA A 604 51.40 -21.99 15.36
CA ALA A 604 52.81 -21.95 15.02
C ALA A 604 53.73 -21.92 16.25
N LYS A 605 53.34 -21.20 17.30
CA LYS A 605 54.06 -21.13 18.59
C LYS A 605 53.98 -22.44 19.38
N THR A 606 52.87 -23.18 19.26
CA THR A 606 52.67 -24.47 19.94
C THR A 606 53.18 -25.67 19.15
N GLY A 607 53.52 -25.48 17.86
CA GLY A 607 54.08 -26.52 17.01
C GLY A 607 53.05 -27.48 16.42
N ASN A 608 51.76 -27.14 16.47
CA ASN A 608 50.66 -28.01 16.02
C ASN A 608 50.52 -28.02 14.50
N GLY A 609 51.35 -28.80 13.81
CA GLY A 609 51.42 -28.87 12.35
C GLY A 609 50.11 -29.22 11.65
N GLU A 610 49.26 -30.06 12.25
CA GLU A 610 47.96 -30.45 11.68
C GLU A 610 46.95 -29.29 11.68
N ILE A 611 46.92 -28.51 12.77
CA ILE A 611 46.10 -27.30 12.89
C ILE A 611 46.64 -26.23 11.93
N VAL A 612 47.96 -26.05 11.86
CA VAL A 612 48.58 -25.14 10.89
C VAL A 612 48.18 -25.52 9.47
N LYS A 613 48.31 -26.79 9.08
CA LYS A 613 47.91 -27.27 7.74
C LYS A 613 46.44 -26.99 7.46
N TYR A 614 45.55 -27.26 8.42
CA TYR A 614 44.12 -26.99 8.27
C TYR A 614 43.84 -25.49 8.06
N ILE A 615 44.48 -24.62 8.84
CA ILE A 615 44.36 -23.15 8.71
C ILE A 615 44.89 -22.69 7.35
N LEU A 616 45.98 -23.24 6.86
CA LEU A 616 46.56 -22.88 5.57
C LEU A 616 45.72 -23.35 4.37
N GLU A 617 45.03 -24.48 4.50
CA GLU A 617 44.17 -25.02 3.43
C GLU A 617 42.80 -24.31 3.35
N HIS A 618 42.27 -23.81 4.48
CA HIS A 618 40.90 -23.27 4.58
C HIS A 618 40.83 -21.79 4.97
N GLY A 619 41.94 -21.18 5.36
CA GLY A 619 42.03 -19.78 5.77
C GLY A 619 42.51 -18.85 4.65
N PRO A 620 42.26 -17.54 4.77
CA PRO A 620 42.73 -16.55 3.79
C PRO A 620 44.25 -16.41 3.82
N SER A 621 44.86 -16.20 2.65
CA SER A 621 46.31 -16.06 2.46
C SER A 621 46.93 -14.90 3.24
N GLU A 622 46.14 -13.89 3.59
CA GLU A 622 46.55 -12.72 4.38
C GLU A 622 47.03 -13.08 5.80
N LEU A 623 46.66 -14.26 6.33
CA LEU A 623 47.10 -14.74 7.64
C LEU A 623 48.60 -15.07 7.72
N LEU A 624 49.23 -15.41 6.60
CA LEU A 624 50.62 -15.88 6.54
C LEU A 624 51.61 -14.82 7.02
N ASP A 625 51.39 -13.58 6.60
CA ASP A 625 52.28 -12.44 6.87
C ASP A 625 51.69 -11.45 7.87
N MET A 626 50.59 -11.79 8.52
CA MET A 626 50.04 -11.03 9.63
C MET A 626 51.07 -10.98 10.77
N THR A 627 51.21 -9.82 11.42
CA THR A 627 52.14 -9.62 12.53
C THR A 627 51.38 -9.41 13.84
N ASP A 628 51.84 -10.01 14.93
CA ASP A 628 51.29 -9.69 16.25
C ASP A 628 51.65 -8.27 16.72
N SER A 629 50.81 -7.69 17.56
CA SER A 629 50.97 -6.29 17.99
C SER A 629 52.07 -6.07 19.03
N GLU A 630 52.44 -7.09 19.79
CA GLU A 630 53.35 -6.95 20.94
C GLU A 630 54.82 -6.97 20.49
N THR A 631 55.12 -7.84 19.54
CA THR A 631 56.48 -8.12 19.07
C THR A 631 56.65 -7.86 17.58
N GLY A 632 55.57 -7.65 16.82
CA GLY A 632 55.63 -7.52 15.36
C GLY A 632 56.02 -8.83 14.67
N GLU A 633 56.01 -9.96 15.37
CA GLU A 633 56.42 -11.25 14.83
C GLU A 633 55.29 -11.85 13.96
N THR A 634 55.65 -12.52 12.86
CA THR A 634 54.71 -13.34 12.07
C THR A 634 54.61 -14.76 12.64
N ALA A 635 53.66 -15.58 12.15
CA ALA A 635 53.57 -16.98 12.53
C ALA A 635 54.90 -17.75 12.29
N LEU A 636 55.62 -17.41 11.21
CA LEU A 636 56.92 -18.01 10.92
C LEU A 636 58.00 -17.60 11.94
N HIS A 637 57.98 -16.36 12.44
CA HIS A 637 58.88 -15.94 13.53
C HIS A 637 58.61 -16.73 14.82
N LYS A 638 57.33 -16.95 15.17
CA LYS A 638 56.95 -17.73 16.35
C LYS A 638 57.42 -19.19 16.25
N ALA A 639 57.19 -19.83 15.10
CA ALA A 639 57.66 -21.20 14.86
C ALA A 639 59.19 -21.31 14.89
N ALA A 640 59.90 -20.34 14.31
CA ALA A 640 61.37 -20.29 14.31
C ALA A 640 61.95 -20.07 15.72
N CYS A 641 61.35 -19.18 16.51
CA CYS A 641 61.73 -18.92 17.90
C CYS A 641 61.59 -20.17 18.79
N GLN A 642 60.57 -21.00 18.53
CA GLN A 642 60.31 -22.25 19.26
C GLN A 642 60.96 -23.50 18.62
N ARG A 643 61.78 -23.32 17.57
CA ARG A 643 62.48 -24.40 16.84
C ARG A 643 61.55 -25.47 16.22
N HIS A 644 60.33 -25.09 15.85
CA HIS A 644 59.35 -26.00 15.23
C HIS A 644 59.60 -26.18 13.72
N ARG A 645 60.64 -26.94 13.36
CA ARG A 645 61.10 -27.12 11.96
C ARG A 645 60.01 -27.54 10.97
N ALA A 646 59.17 -28.51 11.35
CA ALA A 646 58.08 -29.00 10.48
C ALA A 646 57.01 -27.92 10.20
N VAL A 647 56.71 -27.08 11.19
CA VAL A 647 55.77 -25.96 11.01
C VAL A 647 56.41 -24.86 10.17
N CYS A 648 57.70 -24.57 10.35
CA CYS A 648 58.42 -23.64 9.48
C CYS A 648 58.39 -24.10 8.02
N GLN A 649 58.56 -25.40 7.76
CA GLN A 649 58.43 -25.97 6.41
C GLN A 649 57.03 -25.73 5.82
N LEU A 650 55.97 -26.06 6.58
CA LEU A 650 54.58 -25.86 6.14
C LEU A 650 54.26 -24.39 5.81
N LEU A 651 54.72 -23.45 6.64
CA LEU A 651 54.50 -22.02 6.43
C LEU A 651 55.29 -21.49 5.22
N VAL A 652 56.53 -21.94 5.03
CA VAL A 652 57.36 -21.56 3.87
C VAL A 652 56.77 -22.12 2.57
N ASP A 653 56.29 -23.36 2.58
CA ASP A 653 55.66 -23.97 1.40
C ASP A 653 54.31 -23.35 1.07
N ALA A 654 53.61 -22.78 2.06
CA ALA A 654 52.41 -21.97 1.86
C ALA A 654 52.69 -20.52 1.43
N GLY A 655 53.97 -20.11 1.33
CA GLY A 655 54.37 -18.80 0.80
C GLY A 655 54.59 -17.70 1.84
N ALA A 656 54.80 -18.03 3.12
CA ALA A 656 55.12 -17.04 4.14
C ALA A 656 56.40 -16.24 3.81
N SER A 657 56.39 -14.94 4.09
CA SER A 657 57.52 -14.05 3.83
C SER A 657 58.72 -14.37 4.72
N LEU A 658 59.84 -14.69 4.09
CA LEU A 658 61.13 -14.92 4.74
C LEU A 658 61.86 -13.61 5.11
N ARG A 659 61.38 -12.47 4.60
CA ARG A 659 62.06 -11.17 4.70
C ARG A 659 61.42 -10.20 5.68
N LYS A 660 60.20 -10.48 6.12
CA LYS A 660 59.47 -9.59 7.04
C LYS A 660 60.22 -9.54 8.37
N THR A 661 60.36 -8.35 8.94
CA THR A 661 61.07 -8.14 10.20
C THR A 661 60.09 -7.84 11.31
N ASP A 662 60.41 -8.34 12.51
CA ASP A 662 59.69 -7.97 13.73
C ASP A 662 60.00 -6.55 14.23
N SER A 663 59.43 -6.15 15.37
CA SER A 663 59.63 -4.80 15.95
C SER A 663 61.06 -4.53 16.43
N LYS A 664 61.91 -5.56 16.51
CA LYS A 664 63.35 -5.47 16.82
C LYS A 664 64.21 -5.55 15.56
N GLY A 665 63.59 -5.51 14.38
CA GLY A 665 64.26 -5.58 13.08
C GLY A 665 64.81 -6.96 12.73
N LYS A 666 64.35 -8.03 13.41
CA LYS A 666 64.86 -9.39 13.22
C LYS A 666 63.95 -10.17 12.27
N THR A 667 64.54 -10.94 11.37
CA THR A 667 63.84 -11.85 10.47
C THR A 667 63.53 -13.20 11.14
N PRO A 668 62.70 -14.08 10.54
CA PRO A 668 62.48 -15.42 11.10
C PRO A 668 63.76 -16.24 11.22
N ARG A 669 64.70 -16.06 10.28
CA ARG A 669 66.05 -16.64 10.33
C ARG A 669 66.81 -16.19 11.57
N ASP A 670 66.82 -14.88 11.85
CA ASP A 670 67.52 -14.32 13.01
C ASP A 670 66.94 -14.85 14.32
N ARG A 671 65.62 -15.09 14.35
CA ARG A 671 64.95 -15.74 15.49
C ARG A 671 65.33 -17.22 15.62
N ALA A 672 65.48 -17.98 14.54
CA ALA A 672 66.00 -19.36 14.60
C ALA A 672 67.45 -19.42 15.12
N GLN A 673 68.31 -18.49 14.66
CA GLN A 673 69.70 -18.40 15.12
C GLN A 673 69.78 -18.05 16.61
N GLN A 674 68.98 -17.08 17.08
CA GLN A 674 68.92 -16.69 18.49
C GLN A 674 68.28 -17.75 19.36
N ALA A 675 67.33 -18.51 18.80
CA ALA A 675 66.79 -19.68 19.45
C ALA A 675 67.82 -20.78 19.56
N GLY A 676 68.95 -20.78 18.84
CA GLY A 676 70.00 -21.81 18.92
C GLY A 676 69.76 -23.01 18.00
N ASP A 677 69.06 -22.80 16.87
CA ASP A 677 68.84 -23.80 15.82
C ASP A 677 69.52 -23.37 14.50
N PRO A 678 70.83 -23.63 14.35
CA PRO A 678 71.59 -23.20 13.17
C PRO A 678 71.12 -23.91 11.90
N ASP A 679 70.69 -25.16 11.99
CA ASP A 679 70.22 -25.93 10.82
C ASP A 679 68.92 -25.32 10.25
N LEU A 680 68.00 -24.90 11.12
CA LEU A 680 66.78 -24.19 10.69
C LEU A 680 67.11 -22.81 10.13
N ALA A 681 68.07 -22.09 10.71
CA ALA A 681 68.51 -20.80 10.17
C ALA A 681 69.12 -20.95 8.76
N SER A 682 69.96 -21.97 8.54
CA SER A 682 70.50 -22.31 7.22
C SER A 682 69.41 -22.73 6.24
N TYR A 683 68.40 -23.49 6.69
CA TYR A 683 67.23 -23.82 5.87
C TYR A 683 66.48 -22.56 5.42
N LEU A 684 66.11 -21.66 6.34
CA LEU A 684 65.40 -20.42 6.02
C LEU A 684 66.22 -19.50 5.10
N GLU A 685 67.54 -19.41 5.30
CA GLU A 685 68.45 -18.66 4.42
C GLU A 685 68.50 -19.26 3.00
N SER A 686 68.59 -20.59 2.90
CA SER A 686 68.61 -21.27 1.58
C SER A 686 67.33 -21.03 0.78
N ARG A 687 66.16 -21.04 1.45
CA ARG A 687 64.86 -20.77 0.83
C ARG A 687 64.69 -19.29 0.48
N GLN A 688 65.24 -18.39 1.29
CA GLN A 688 65.22 -16.95 1.02
C GLN A 688 66.02 -16.61 -0.23
N ASN A 689 67.21 -17.20 -0.39
CA ASN A 689 68.03 -17.01 -1.59
C ASN A 689 67.35 -17.58 -2.84
N TYR A 690 66.64 -18.71 -2.72
CA TYR A 690 65.90 -19.29 -3.84
C TYR A 690 64.73 -18.41 -4.32
N GLN A 691 63.99 -17.76 -3.40
CA GLN A 691 62.92 -16.82 -3.75
C GLN A 691 63.43 -15.56 -4.47
N MET A 692 64.66 -15.10 -4.18
CA MET A 692 65.24 -13.93 -4.87
C MET A 692 65.62 -14.24 -6.32
N VAL A 693 66.20 -15.42 -6.58
CA VAL A 693 66.58 -15.83 -7.94
C VAL A 693 65.34 -15.96 -8.85
N SER A 694 64.19 -16.40 -8.33
CA SER A 694 62.96 -16.49 -9.13
C SER A 694 62.30 -15.13 -9.46
N HIS A 695 62.62 -14.06 -8.73
CA HIS A 695 61.97 -12.76 -8.90
C HIS A 695 62.78 -11.81 -9.82
N GLU A 696 64.10 -12.01 -9.96
CA GLU A 696 64.93 -11.27 -10.93
C GLU A 696 64.66 -11.71 -12.39
N ASP A 697 64.24 -12.95 -12.63
CA ASP A 697 63.93 -13.46 -13.98
C ASP A 697 62.59 -12.90 -14.55
N LEU A 698 61.76 -12.25 -13.73
CA LEU A 698 60.44 -11.73 -14.15
C LEU A 698 60.42 -10.20 -14.39
N GLU A 699 61.46 -9.45 -14.00
CA GLU A 699 61.52 -8.00 -14.20
C GLU A 699 62.24 -7.55 -15.50
N THR A 700 62.67 -8.49 -16.34
CA THR A 700 63.41 -8.18 -17.59
C THR A 700 62.66 -8.60 -18.86
N ALA A 701 61.39 -8.24 -18.98
CA ALA A 701 60.64 -8.30 -20.24
C ALA A 701 59.85 -7.00 -20.45
N VAL A 702 60.47 -6.05 -21.15
CA VAL A 702 59.82 -4.87 -21.77
C VAL A 702 59.22 -5.28 -23.11
#